data_AF-A0AA88MBT5-F1
#
_entry.id   AF-A0AA88MBT5-F1
#
_cell.length_a   1.000
_cell.length_b   1.000
_cell.length_c   1.000
_cell.angle_alpha   90.00
_cell.angle_beta   90.00
_cell.angle_gamma   90.00
#
_symmetry.space_group_name_H-M   'P 1'
#
loop_
_entity.id
_entity.type
_entity.pdbx_description
1 polymer ?
#
loop_
_entity_poly.entity_id
_entity_poly.type
_entity_poly.pdbx_seq_one_letter_code
_entity_poly.pdbx_strand_id
1 'polypeptide(L)'
;MDRSIRARVPPLLTDLYQFTMAYAYWRAGRHQEPAAFELFFRDNPFGGVFSLFAGLDDCLQFLRSFRFTDEDVEFLRSVLPSATDPEFFQFLRSLDCSGVTLRSVPEGTVVFARVPLMEVAGPLAVVQLLETSLLCLVNYASLVCSNAARFRLAAGPRRKLLEMGLRRAQGPDGGLTASRYTHIGGFDLTSNVQAGFLFGIPVAGTMAHSYVTSFTSLEEVWPQTLVAANGDPGPVDFILLTKGWLSRVCELLGAEPGKIREGELAAFLSYAIAYPQNFLPVIDSYSVGCSGLLNFCAVALALCELGYRPVGIRLDSGDLCRQSVHVRGVFRLCNKHFSIPAFDSLIIVGTNNISEQSMAELNTKENEIDVVGVGTHLVTCTKQPSLGCVYKLVEVRGRPKMKISEDQEKSTVPGRKTVYRLVDAEGHPFLDLVCLVGETPPEAGVPLSCYPLGCDHSAVSVTPVQVLCLFQEVFTKGMVTHPLCSATETRAKVQSSLQTLHPRHRRLQEPDSYSVALSERLHNLPDPPDLSPSHPGRLQISRRPAEVALLSAHHDSLSTPHSFSPTLRRHGPGKRAVIRSFPQQLSGVGGDAQADGDAEGDEKLGQSPTRSSTGRLCSSKRVPCVREGAEHDAPAPALGSCVSAASHTPPADARARLRRPAAPTAGHWLHNAASLPPALTRHRGDRGSGPSAIRSGTLLLFAVVDCGISRGTRKGRKPESSGDENSARADFAGGLVPDASGRDKSGIQSPSTGARDNSQSRRLRGR
;
A
#
# COMPACT_ATOMS: atom_id res chain seq x y z
N MET A 1 -4.38 -2.69 -23.80
CA MET A 1 -3.83 -2.11 -22.56
C MET A 1 -2.38 -1.68 -22.77
N ASP A 2 -1.61 -2.47 -23.51
CA ASP A 2 -0.26 -2.33 -24.06
C ASP A 2 0.32 -0.90 -24.19
N ARG A 3 -0.36 0.08 -24.84
CA ARG A 3 0.14 1.47 -24.89
C ARG A 3 0.30 2.11 -23.49
N SER A 4 -0.50 1.68 -22.53
CA SER A 4 -0.43 2.07 -21.11
C SER A 4 0.63 1.31 -20.32
N ILE A 5 1.15 0.15 -20.75
CA ILE A 5 2.33 -0.42 -20.05
C ILE A 5 3.62 0.29 -20.47
N ARG A 6 3.86 0.51 -21.77
CA ARG A 6 5.13 1.07 -22.25
C ARG A 6 5.38 2.51 -21.76
N ALA A 7 4.31 3.27 -21.49
CA ALA A 7 4.39 4.60 -20.90
C ALA A 7 4.68 4.59 -19.38
N ARG A 8 4.32 3.51 -18.67
CA ARG A 8 4.57 3.32 -17.22
C ARG A 8 5.88 2.61 -16.92
N VAL A 9 6.25 1.68 -17.81
CA VAL A 9 7.41 0.79 -17.70
C VAL A 9 8.20 0.82 -19.02
N PRO A 10 8.92 1.91 -19.32
CA PRO A 10 9.83 1.95 -20.45
C PRO A 10 11.05 1.05 -20.21
N PRO A 11 11.78 0.61 -21.25
CA PRO A 11 13.06 -0.10 -21.11
C PRO A 11 14.16 0.69 -20.37
N LEU A 12 14.02 2.02 -20.26
CA LEU A 12 14.87 2.88 -19.42
C LEU A 12 14.48 2.87 -17.92
N LEU A 13 13.44 2.14 -17.50
CA LEU A 13 13.16 1.87 -16.07
C LEU A 13 14.12 0.79 -15.54
N THR A 14 15.41 1.10 -15.60
CA THR A 14 16.52 0.23 -15.23
C THR A 14 17.74 1.09 -14.89
N ASP A 15 18.69 0.55 -14.15
CA ASP A 15 19.84 1.32 -13.66
C ASP A 15 20.95 1.49 -14.71
N LEU A 16 21.71 2.59 -14.66
CA LEU A 16 22.83 2.83 -15.59
C LEU A 16 23.88 1.69 -15.57
N TYR A 17 24.09 1.04 -14.42
CA TYR A 17 25.03 -0.09 -14.33
C TYR A 17 24.56 -1.33 -15.12
N GLN A 18 23.25 -1.48 -15.38
CA GLN A 18 22.73 -2.56 -16.23
C GLN A 18 23.22 -2.40 -17.67
N PHE A 19 23.29 -1.16 -18.18
CA PHE A 19 23.85 -0.87 -19.50
C PHE A 19 25.37 -1.04 -19.57
N THR A 20 26.11 -0.68 -18.51
CA THR A 20 27.57 -0.91 -18.49
C THR A 20 27.92 -2.39 -18.40
N MET A 21 27.13 -3.19 -17.66
CA MET A 21 27.24 -4.66 -17.67
C MET A 21 26.86 -5.27 -19.03
N ALA A 22 25.78 -4.79 -19.66
CA ALA A 22 25.39 -5.22 -21.01
C ALA A 22 26.49 -4.90 -22.04
N TYR A 23 27.12 -3.74 -21.97
CA TYR A 23 28.27 -3.37 -22.81
C TYR A 23 29.49 -4.27 -22.53
N ALA A 24 29.79 -4.56 -21.27
CA ALA A 24 30.89 -5.46 -20.90
C ALA A 24 30.65 -6.89 -21.42
N TYR A 25 29.42 -7.42 -21.30
CA TYR A 25 29.04 -8.70 -21.92
C TYR A 25 29.07 -8.64 -23.44
N TRP A 26 28.73 -7.50 -24.05
CA TRP A 26 28.79 -7.33 -25.49
C TRP A 26 30.24 -7.38 -26.01
N ARG A 27 31.13 -6.53 -25.47
CA ARG A 27 32.56 -6.47 -25.80
C ARG A 27 33.31 -7.77 -25.52
N ALA A 28 32.90 -8.54 -24.51
CA ALA A 28 33.48 -9.83 -24.19
C ALA A 28 32.91 -11.01 -25.02
N GLY A 29 32.01 -10.75 -25.98
CA GLY A 29 31.36 -11.80 -26.78
C GLY A 29 30.36 -12.68 -26.00
N ARG A 30 30.00 -12.27 -24.78
CA ARG A 30 29.20 -13.04 -23.80
C ARG A 30 27.70 -12.76 -23.85
N HIS A 31 27.30 -11.68 -24.53
CA HIS A 31 25.92 -11.17 -24.51
C HIS A 31 24.85 -12.15 -25.01
N GLN A 32 25.21 -13.09 -25.91
CA GLN A 32 24.32 -14.15 -26.42
C GLN A 32 24.39 -15.47 -25.62
N GLU A 33 25.14 -15.54 -24.51
CA GLU A 33 25.19 -16.77 -23.72
C GLU A 33 23.81 -17.12 -23.15
N PRO A 34 23.34 -18.38 -23.25
CA PRO A 34 22.11 -18.78 -22.59
C PRO A 34 22.31 -18.73 -21.08
N ALA A 35 21.50 -17.93 -20.40
CA ALA A 35 21.50 -17.75 -18.95
C ALA A 35 20.07 -17.91 -18.40
N ALA A 36 19.98 -18.27 -17.12
CA ALA A 36 18.71 -18.30 -16.38
C ALA A 36 18.85 -17.56 -15.05
N PHE A 37 17.87 -16.72 -14.76
CA PHE A 37 17.72 -15.96 -13.53
C PHE A 37 16.40 -16.33 -12.86
N GLU A 38 16.36 -16.29 -11.53
CA GLU A 38 15.13 -16.52 -10.75
C GLU A 38 14.78 -15.31 -9.88
N LEU A 39 13.50 -14.99 -9.80
CA LEU A 39 12.95 -13.95 -8.92
C LEU A 39 12.27 -14.61 -7.71
N PHE A 40 12.69 -14.27 -6.50
CA PHE A 40 12.09 -14.72 -5.23
C PHE A 40 12.24 -13.64 -4.15
N PHE A 41 11.54 -13.74 -3.02
CA PHE A 41 11.80 -12.90 -1.84
C PHE A 41 12.35 -13.75 -0.68
N ARG A 42 13.09 -13.13 0.24
CA ARG A 42 13.77 -13.86 1.32
C ARG A 42 12.88 -14.14 2.53
N ASP A 43 11.97 -13.24 2.86
CA ASP A 43 11.23 -13.25 4.12
C ASP A 43 9.80 -12.76 3.86
N ASN A 44 8.80 -13.39 4.49
CA ASN A 44 7.40 -13.02 4.27
C ASN A 44 7.07 -11.67 4.95
N PRO A 45 6.21 -10.83 4.34
CA PRO A 45 6.03 -9.47 4.78
C PRO A 45 5.12 -9.35 6.01
N PHE A 46 5.29 -8.24 6.74
CA PHE A 46 4.41 -7.83 7.85
C PHE A 46 4.35 -8.82 9.04
N GLY A 47 5.35 -9.71 9.19
CA GLY A 47 5.33 -10.79 10.17
C GLY A 47 4.30 -11.90 9.86
N GLY A 48 3.85 -11.99 8.60
CA GLY A 48 3.08 -13.15 8.12
C GLY A 48 4.00 -14.29 7.70
N VAL A 49 3.42 -15.45 7.39
CA VAL A 49 4.14 -16.62 6.84
C VAL A 49 3.83 -16.88 5.37
N PHE A 50 3.05 -16.01 4.71
CA PHE A 50 2.73 -16.12 3.29
C PHE A 50 2.70 -14.76 2.60
N SER A 51 2.83 -14.79 1.28
CA SER A 51 2.56 -13.67 0.37
C SER A 51 1.59 -14.11 -0.74
N LEU A 52 1.03 -13.17 -1.49
CA LEU A 52 0.27 -13.42 -2.72
C LEU A 52 1.10 -12.96 -3.91
N PHE A 53 1.32 -13.83 -4.89
CA PHE A 53 2.06 -13.47 -6.09
C PHE A 53 1.20 -12.64 -7.04
N ALA A 54 1.70 -11.44 -7.37
CA ALA A 54 1.04 -10.46 -8.21
C ALA A 54 2.05 -9.62 -9.01
N GLY A 55 1.60 -9.04 -10.12
CA GLY A 55 2.40 -8.25 -11.07
C GLY A 55 2.69 -8.95 -12.40
N LEU A 56 2.28 -10.22 -12.55
CA LEU A 56 2.62 -11.04 -13.72
C LEU A 56 2.03 -10.49 -15.02
N ASP A 57 0.77 -10.05 -15.04
CA ASP A 57 0.17 -9.45 -16.24
C ASP A 57 0.94 -8.20 -16.73
N ASP A 58 1.24 -7.26 -15.84
CA ASP A 58 2.04 -6.07 -16.19
C ASP A 58 3.46 -6.47 -16.68
N CYS A 59 4.09 -7.50 -16.09
CA CYS A 59 5.36 -8.07 -16.58
C CYS A 59 5.24 -8.67 -17.99
N LEU A 60 4.18 -9.42 -18.30
CA LEU A 60 3.95 -10.04 -19.60
C LEU A 60 3.69 -8.99 -20.70
N GLN A 61 2.98 -7.90 -20.37
CA GLN A 61 2.79 -6.77 -21.28
C GLN A 61 4.10 -5.98 -21.49
N PHE A 62 4.94 -5.83 -20.45
CA PHE A 62 6.28 -5.25 -20.57
C PHE A 62 7.18 -6.08 -21.52
N LEU A 63 7.28 -7.40 -21.33
CA LEU A 63 8.09 -8.28 -22.20
C LEU A 63 7.63 -8.26 -23.67
N ARG A 64 6.32 -8.16 -23.92
CA ARG A 64 5.78 -7.97 -25.29
C ARG A 64 6.23 -6.65 -25.93
N SER A 65 6.30 -5.58 -25.14
CA SER A 65 6.51 -4.20 -25.63
C SER A 65 7.94 -3.67 -25.48
N PHE A 66 8.84 -4.46 -24.88
CA PHE A 66 10.26 -4.16 -24.71
C PHE A 66 10.94 -3.98 -26.08
N ARG A 67 11.23 -2.72 -26.43
CA ARG A 67 12.09 -2.24 -27.53
C ARG A 67 12.61 -0.86 -27.16
N PHE A 68 13.89 -0.59 -27.36
CA PHE A 68 14.41 0.78 -27.31
C PHE A 68 13.96 1.57 -28.54
N THR A 69 13.72 2.86 -28.37
CA THR A 69 13.54 3.85 -29.44
C THR A 69 14.90 4.45 -29.82
N ASP A 70 14.97 5.15 -30.95
CA ASP A 70 16.15 5.94 -31.30
C ASP A 70 16.47 7.03 -30.26
N GLU A 71 15.44 7.62 -29.63
CA GLU A 71 15.60 8.60 -28.55
C GLU A 71 16.23 7.97 -27.30
N ASP A 72 15.78 6.76 -26.90
CA ASP A 72 16.39 6.00 -25.79
C ASP A 72 17.87 5.70 -26.08
N VAL A 73 18.18 5.28 -27.32
CA VAL A 73 19.55 4.90 -27.72
C VAL A 73 20.47 6.11 -27.90
N GLU A 74 19.93 7.28 -28.27
CA GLU A 74 20.69 8.53 -28.31
C GLU A 74 20.99 9.05 -26.91
N PHE A 75 20.00 9.01 -26.01
CA PHE A 75 20.22 9.31 -24.59
C PHE A 75 21.30 8.40 -23.98
N LEU A 76 21.22 7.09 -24.21
CA LEU A 76 22.22 6.13 -23.74
C LEU A 76 23.63 6.41 -24.29
N ARG A 77 23.75 6.94 -25.52
CA ARG A 77 25.05 7.38 -26.08
C ARG A 77 25.60 8.63 -25.41
N SER A 78 24.73 9.51 -24.91
CA SER A 78 25.15 10.72 -24.18
C SER A 78 25.63 10.47 -22.75
N VAL A 79 25.20 9.37 -22.11
CA VAL A 79 25.53 9.06 -20.70
C VAL A 79 26.53 7.91 -20.51
N LEU A 80 26.69 7.02 -21.50
CA LEU A 80 27.77 6.04 -21.49
C LEU A 80 29.11 6.70 -21.88
N PRO A 81 30.27 6.11 -21.50
CA PRO A 81 31.58 6.67 -21.85
C PRO A 81 31.73 6.89 -23.37
N SER A 82 32.40 7.96 -23.79
CA SER A 82 32.61 8.29 -25.21
C SER A 82 33.48 7.27 -25.96
N ALA A 83 34.17 6.38 -25.24
CA ALA A 83 34.89 5.22 -25.77
C ALA A 83 34.01 3.94 -25.85
N THR A 84 32.70 4.05 -25.64
CA THR A 84 31.73 2.98 -25.91
C THR A 84 31.65 2.73 -27.42
N ASP A 85 31.79 1.47 -27.81
CA ASP A 85 31.75 1.04 -29.22
C ASP A 85 30.44 1.48 -29.92
N PRO A 86 30.49 2.18 -31.06
CA PRO A 86 29.30 2.57 -31.82
C PRO A 86 28.36 1.41 -32.16
N GLU A 87 28.88 0.20 -32.40
CA GLU A 87 28.07 -0.97 -32.74
C GLU A 87 27.26 -1.51 -31.55
N PHE A 88 27.65 -1.19 -30.31
CA PHE A 88 26.81 -1.51 -29.14
C PHE A 88 25.45 -0.79 -29.19
N PHE A 89 25.39 0.41 -29.76
CA PHE A 89 24.13 1.14 -29.93
C PHE A 89 23.25 0.54 -31.03
N GLN A 90 23.83 -0.09 -32.06
CA GLN A 90 23.10 -0.87 -33.05
C GLN A 90 22.56 -2.17 -32.43
N PHE A 91 23.36 -2.83 -31.59
CA PHE A 91 22.90 -3.96 -30.78
C PHE A 91 21.71 -3.57 -29.89
N LEU A 92 21.78 -2.44 -29.17
CA LEU A 92 20.66 -1.93 -28.35
C LEU A 92 19.38 -1.68 -29.18
N ARG A 93 19.48 -1.09 -30.38
CA ARG A 93 18.32 -0.93 -31.29
C ARG A 93 17.69 -2.28 -31.69
N SER A 94 18.52 -3.31 -31.87
CA SER A 94 18.06 -4.66 -32.24
C SER A 94 17.44 -5.46 -31.09
N LEU A 95 17.59 -5.01 -29.84
CA LEU A 95 17.22 -5.82 -28.68
C LEU A 95 15.72 -6.02 -28.51
N ASP A 96 15.35 -7.28 -28.24
CA ASP A 96 14.01 -7.65 -27.80
C ASP A 96 13.97 -8.91 -26.94
N CYS A 97 12.75 -9.24 -26.49
CA CYS A 97 12.47 -10.45 -25.73
C CYS A 97 12.09 -11.67 -26.62
N SER A 98 12.34 -11.68 -27.94
CA SER A 98 12.02 -12.85 -28.78
C SER A 98 12.79 -14.11 -28.34
N GLY A 99 14.04 -13.95 -27.91
CA GLY A 99 14.87 -15.02 -27.36
C GLY A 99 14.63 -15.35 -25.89
N VAL A 100 13.61 -14.75 -25.25
CA VAL A 100 13.32 -14.93 -23.82
C VAL A 100 12.18 -15.93 -23.61
N THR A 101 12.38 -16.81 -22.62
CA THR A 101 11.35 -17.66 -22.04
C THR A 101 11.14 -17.28 -20.57
N LEU A 102 9.89 -17.13 -20.14
CA LEU A 102 9.50 -16.91 -18.75
C LEU A 102 8.68 -18.11 -18.28
N ARG A 103 9.13 -18.75 -17.19
CA ARG A 103 8.30 -19.65 -16.38
C ARG A 103 7.90 -18.94 -15.09
N SER A 104 6.68 -19.16 -14.61
CA SER A 104 6.14 -18.44 -13.46
C SER A 104 5.15 -19.28 -12.65
N VAL A 105 5.02 -18.97 -11.37
CA VAL A 105 3.84 -19.30 -10.56
C VAL A 105 2.61 -18.55 -11.13
N PRO A 106 1.38 -19.12 -11.10
CA PRO A 106 0.17 -18.40 -11.50
C PRO A 106 -0.09 -17.15 -10.66
N GLU A 107 -0.55 -16.07 -11.31
CA GLU A 107 -0.95 -14.85 -10.59
C GLU A 107 -2.16 -15.10 -9.68
N GLY A 108 -2.08 -14.60 -8.44
CA GLY A 108 -3.06 -14.83 -7.38
C GLY A 108 -2.79 -16.05 -6.49
N THR A 109 -1.77 -16.86 -6.78
CA THR A 109 -1.36 -17.97 -5.92
C THR A 109 -0.68 -17.48 -4.63
N VAL A 110 -0.99 -18.13 -3.51
CA VAL A 110 -0.25 -18.03 -2.24
C VAL A 110 1.16 -18.57 -2.43
N VAL A 111 2.18 -17.79 -2.06
CA VAL A 111 3.60 -18.10 -2.22
C VAL A 111 4.38 -17.82 -0.94
N PHE A 112 5.57 -18.42 -0.84
CA PHE A 112 6.37 -18.48 0.38
C PHE A 112 7.79 -17.95 0.17
N ALA A 113 8.39 -17.50 1.27
CA ALA A 113 9.77 -17.08 1.32
C ALA A 113 10.73 -18.14 0.74
N ARG A 114 11.74 -17.68 -0.01
CA ARG A 114 12.86 -18.47 -0.57
C ARG A 114 12.44 -19.50 -1.64
N VAL A 115 11.17 -19.47 -2.06
CA VAL A 115 10.64 -20.19 -3.22
C VAL A 115 10.74 -19.30 -4.48
N PRO A 116 11.28 -19.80 -5.62
CA PRO A 116 11.21 -19.11 -6.90
C PRO A 116 9.77 -18.77 -7.31
N LEU A 117 9.53 -17.52 -7.71
CA LEU A 117 8.24 -17.05 -8.24
C LEU A 117 8.23 -17.06 -9.77
N MET A 118 9.37 -16.71 -10.36
CA MET A 118 9.60 -16.61 -11.80
C MET A 118 11.01 -17.12 -12.14
N GLU A 119 11.16 -17.80 -13.27
CA GLU A 119 12.45 -18.04 -13.95
C GLU A 119 12.43 -17.33 -15.30
N VAL A 120 13.42 -16.47 -15.54
CA VAL A 120 13.66 -15.80 -16.83
C VAL A 120 14.89 -16.42 -17.47
N ALA A 121 14.74 -17.01 -18.65
CA ALA A 121 15.82 -17.65 -19.40
C ALA A 121 15.95 -17.05 -20.81
N GLY A 122 17.18 -16.91 -21.31
CA GLY A 122 17.47 -16.30 -22.61
C GLY A 122 18.90 -15.78 -22.76
N PRO A 123 19.18 -14.92 -23.76
CA PRO A 123 20.48 -14.27 -23.95
C PRO A 123 20.87 -13.42 -22.74
N LEU A 124 22.06 -13.68 -22.18
CA LEU A 124 22.57 -13.11 -20.92
C LEU A 124 22.38 -11.58 -20.81
N ALA A 125 22.71 -10.82 -21.85
CA ALA A 125 22.57 -9.36 -21.79
C ALA A 125 21.10 -8.90 -21.76
N VAL A 126 20.19 -9.62 -22.43
CA VAL A 126 18.74 -9.31 -22.42
C VAL A 126 18.16 -9.64 -21.06
N VAL A 127 18.38 -10.85 -20.55
CA VAL A 127 17.80 -11.27 -19.26
C VAL A 127 18.41 -10.56 -18.06
N GLN A 128 19.60 -9.96 -18.19
CA GLN A 128 20.16 -9.03 -17.20
C GLN A 128 19.46 -7.65 -17.22
N LEU A 129 19.23 -7.06 -18.40
CA LEU A 129 18.57 -5.74 -18.53
C LEU A 129 17.14 -5.72 -17.96
N LEU A 130 16.47 -6.88 -17.91
CA LEU A 130 15.13 -7.06 -17.37
C LEU A 130 15.06 -7.05 -15.82
N GLU A 131 16.18 -7.17 -15.10
CA GLU A 131 16.23 -7.31 -13.63
C GLU A 131 15.42 -6.22 -12.91
N THR A 132 15.79 -4.95 -13.11
CA THR A 132 15.24 -3.83 -12.33
C THR A 132 13.74 -3.61 -12.60
N SER A 133 13.29 -3.74 -13.85
CA SER A 133 11.89 -3.52 -14.22
C SER A 133 10.96 -4.65 -13.72
N LEU A 134 11.40 -5.92 -13.82
CA LEU A 134 10.64 -7.06 -13.28
C LEU A 134 10.59 -7.04 -11.75
N LEU A 135 11.70 -6.65 -11.09
CA LEU A 135 11.72 -6.45 -9.64
C LEU A 135 10.76 -5.33 -9.21
N CYS A 136 10.70 -4.21 -9.94
CA CYS A 136 9.79 -3.10 -9.64
C CYS A 136 8.32 -3.55 -9.68
N LEU A 137 7.92 -4.21 -10.78
CA LEU A 137 6.56 -4.69 -10.99
C LEU A 137 6.12 -5.73 -9.94
N VAL A 138 6.94 -6.76 -9.69
CA VAL A 138 6.56 -7.86 -8.80
C VAL A 138 6.57 -7.46 -7.33
N ASN A 139 7.59 -6.69 -6.87
CA ASN A 139 7.67 -6.27 -5.46
C ASN A 139 6.39 -5.56 -5.01
N TYR A 140 6.01 -4.49 -5.71
CA TYR A 140 4.94 -3.62 -5.24
C TYR A 140 3.55 -4.27 -5.40
N ALA A 141 3.30 -4.94 -6.53
CA ALA A 141 2.05 -5.66 -6.76
C ALA A 141 1.84 -6.79 -5.73
N SER A 142 2.85 -7.63 -5.50
CA SER A 142 2.77 -8.73 -4.53
C SER A 142 2.65 -8.22 -3.09
N LEU A 143 3.38 -7.17 -2.72
CA LEU A 143 3.30 -6.55 -1.39
C LEU A 143 1.91 -5.98 -1.11
N VAL A 144 1.36 -5.17 -2.02
CA VAL A 144 0.06 -4.52 -1.84
C VAL A 144 -1.08 -5.54 -1.87
N CYS A 145 -1.00 -6.55 -2.75
CA CYS A 145 -1.95 -7.67 -2.77
C CYS A 145 -1.96 -8.43 -1.43
N SER A 146 -0.77 -8.73 -0.88
CA SER A 146 -0.62 -9.39 0.41
C SER A 146 -1.14 -8.54 1.58
N ASN A 147 -0.85 -7.24 1.58
CA ASN A 147 -1.35 -6.29 2.58
C ASN A 147 -2.88 -6.22 2.56
N ALA A 148 -3.47 -6.09 1.37
CA ALA A 148 -4.92 -6.07 1.20
C ALA A 148 -5.61 -7.36 1.65
N ALA A 149 -4.98 -8.52 1.44
CA ALA A 149 -5.47 -9.79 1.97
C ALA A 149 -5.39 -9.86 3.50
N ARG A 150 -4.34 -9.33 4.15
CA ARG A 150 -4.29 -9.18 5.62
C ARG A 150 -5.41 -8.28 6.14
N PHE A 151 -5.65 -7.13 5.51
CA PHE A 151 -6.78 -6.24 5.82
C PHE A 151 -8.15 -6.93 5.64
N ARG A 152 -8.33 -7.77 4.61
CA ARG A 152 -9.54 -8.60 4.44
C ARG A 152 -9.69 -9.67 5.52
N LEU A 153 -8.62 -10.38 5.87
CA LEU A 153 -8.63 -11.34 6.98
C LEU A 153 -8.98 -10.65 8.30
N ALA A 154 -8.48 -9.44 8.54
CA ALA A 154 -8.85 -8.62 9.70
C ALA A 154 -10.31 -8.16 9.66
N ALA A 155 -10.81 -7.66 8.53
CA ALA A 155 -12.19 -7.16 8.40
C ALA A 155 -13.27 -8.26 8.48
N GLY A 156 -12.89 -9.51 8.19
CA GLY A 156 -13.80 -10.60 7.92
C GLY A 156 -14.49 -10.48 6.55
N PRO A 157 -15.36 -11.45 6.20
CA PRO A 157 -16.00 -11.51 4.88
C PRO A 157 -17.21 -10.57 4.72
N ARG A 158 -17.75 -10.00 5.81
CA ARG A 158 -19.01 -9.24 5.79
C ARG A 158 -18.84 -7.73 5.59
N ARG A 159 -17.89 -7.10 6.29
CA ARG A 159 -17.68 -5.64 6.20
C ARG A 159 -17.15 -5.25 4.82
N LYS A 160 -17.62 -4.11 4.30
CA LYS A 160 -17.13 -3.59 3.02
C LYS A 160 -15.82 -2.82 3.22
N LEU A 161 -14.88 -3.07 2.32
CA LEU A 161 -13.56 -2.43 2.32
C LEU A 161 -13.37 -1.54 1.09
N LEU A 162 -12.96 -0.30 1.33
CA LEU A 162 -12.86 0.76 0.33
C LEU A 162 -11.43 1.33 0.30
N GLU A 163 -10.77 1.28 -0.86
CA GLU A 163 -9.43 1.83 -1.05
C GLU A 163 -9.50 3.35 -1.30
N MET A 164 -8.92 4.12 -0.37
CA MET A 164 -8.91 5.60 -0.33
C MET A 164 -7.48 6.17 -0.31
N GLY A 165 -6.51 5.37 -0.74
CA GLY A 165 -5.08 5.61 -0.61
C GLY A 165 -4.45 6.39 -1.75
N LEU A 166 -5.08 6.48 -2.94
CA LEU A 166 -4.55 7.14 -4.14
C LEU A 166 -3.73 8.43 -3.86
N ARG A 167 -4.23 9.35 -3.03
CA ARG A 167 -3.57 10.63 -2.66
C ARG A 167 -2.28 10.50 -1.83
N ARG A 168 -1.87 9.28 -1.46
CA ARG A 168 -0.66 8.93 -0.71
C ARG A 168 0.17 7.84 -1.41
N ALA A 169 -0.30 7.31 -2.54
CA ALA A 169 0.41 6.26 -3.27
C ALA A 169 1.74 6.78 -3.85
N GLN A 170 2.69 5.87 -4.10
CA GLN A 170 4.07 6.23 -4.40
C GLN A 170 4.32 6.36 -5.91
N GLY A 171 4.63 7.58 -6.37
CA GLY A 171 4.85 7.87 -7.79
C GLY A 171 3.56 7.90 -8.62
N PRO A 172 3.65 8.20 -9.93
CA PRO A 172 2.48 8.35 -10.80
C PRO A 172 1.66 7.05 -10.91
N ASP A 173 2.34 5.90 -11.01
CA ASP A 173 1.70 4.60 -11.25
C ASP A 173 1.40 3.80 -9.99
N GLY A 174 1.95 4.20 -8.83
CA GLY A 174 1.68 3.54 -7.56
C GLY A 174 0.19 3.58 -7.23
N GLY A 175 -0.49 4.67 -7.55
CA GLY A 175 -1.94 4.81 -7.37
C GLY A 175 -2.75 3.79 -8.18
N LEU A 176 -2.47 3.66 -9.47
CA LEU A 176 -3.18 2.73 -10.36
C LEU A 176 -2.88 1.27 -10.01
N THR A 177 -1.61 0.96 -9.75
CA THR A 177 -1.14 -0.37 -9.37
C THR A 177 -1.71 -0.80 -8.01
N ALA A 178 -1.74 0.11 -7.03
CA ALA A 178 -2.32 -0.18 -5.72
C ALA A 178 -3.82 -0.43 -5.80
N SER A 179 -4.60 0.40 -6.49
CA SER A 179 -6.04 0.17 -6.65
C SER A 179 -6.35 -1.16 -7.35
N ARG A 180 -5.54 -1.57 -8.33
CA ARG A 180 -5.63 -2.90 -8.97
C ARG A 180 -5.42 -4.03 -7.97
N TYR A 181 -4.28 -4.01 -7.27
CA TYR A 181 -3.86 -5.14 -6.45
C TYR A 181 -4.49 -5.19 -5.06
N THR A 182 -5.00 -4.07 -4.54
CA THR A 182 -5.87 -4.07 -3.35
C THR A 182 -7.22 -4.72 -3.63
N HIS A 183 -7.84 -4.45 -4.78
CA HIS A 183 -9.06 -5.13 -5.20
C HIS A 183 -8.85 -6.64 -5.37
N ILE A 184 -7.75 -7.05 -6.01
CA ILE A 184 -7.39 -8.47 -6.17
C ILE A 184 -7.15 -9.15 -4.80
N GLY A 185 -6.45 -8.48 -3.87
CA GLY A 185 -6.22 -8.98 -2.51
C GLY A 185 -7.48 -9.09 -1.65
N GLY A 186 -8.52 -8.29 -1.91
CA GLY A 186 -9.85 -8.47 -1.32
C GLY A 186 -10.68 -7.22 -1.03
N PHE A 187 -10.24 -6.01 -1.39
CA PHE A 187 -11.03 -4.78 -1.21
C PHE A 187 -12.23 -4.74 -2.16
N ASP A 188 -13.40 -4.32 -1.69
CA ASP A 188 -14.62 -4.31 -2.50
C ASP A 188 -14.63 -3.16 -3.52
N LEU A 189 -14.18 -1.98 -3.08
CA LEU A 189 -14.37 -0.70 -3.75
C LEU A 189 -13.05 0.09 -3.83
N THR A 190 -12.93 1.01 -4.78
CA THR A 190 -11.84 2.01 -4.85
C THR A 190 -12.37 3.42 -5.06
N SER A 191 -11.61 4.42 -4.58
CA SER A 191 -11.79 5.83 -4.95
C SER A 191 -11.13 6.22 -6.28
N ASN A 192 -10.29 5.33 -6.85
CA ASN A 192 -9.52 5.60 -8.05
C ASN A 192 -10.35 5.37 -9.33
N VAL A 193 -10.89 6.47 -9.87
CA VAL A 193 -11.68 6.48 -11.11
C VAL A 193 -10.93 5.86 -12.30
N GLN A 194 -9.61 6.05 -12.39
CA GLN A 194 -8.80 5.46 -13.48
C GLN A 194 -8.69 3.94 -13.35
N ALA A 195 -8.57 3.41 -12.13
CA ALA A 195 -8.57 1.98 -11.88
C ALA A 195 -9.94 1.34 -12.17
N GLY A 196 -11.03 2.05 -11.85
CA GLY A 196 -12.37 1.65 -12.26
C GLY A 196 -12.54 1.58 -13.78
N PHE A 197 -12.11 2.63 -14.49
CA PHE A 197 -12.16 2.70 -15.96
C PHE A 197 -11.31 1.62 -16.65
N LEU A 198 -10.08 1.36 -16.16
CA LEU A 198 -9.16 0.41 -16.80
C LEU A 198 -9.40 -1.06 -16.43
N PHE A 199 -9.89 -1.35 -15.21
CA PHE A 199 -9.96 -2.71 -14.69
C PHE A 199 -11.38 -3.17 -14.29
N GLY A 200 -12.41 -2.34 -14.49
CA GLY A 200 -13.80 -2.66 -14.11
C GLY A 200 -14.05 -2.71 -12.61
N ILE A 201 -13.13 -2.14 -11.81
CA ILE A 201 -13.22 -2.14 -10.34
C ILE A 201 -14.37 -1.21 -9.90
N PRO A 202 -15.27 -1.65 -9.00
CA PRO A 202 -16.33 -0.78 -8.48
C PRO A 202 -15.76 0.49 -7.82
N VAL A 203 -16.14 1.65 -8.36
CA VAL A 203 -15.74 2.95 -7.83
C VAL A 203 -16.74 3.42 -6.79
N ALA A 204 -16.26 3.94 -5.66
CA ALA A 204 -17.08 4.60 -4.65
C ALA A 204 -16.37 5.83 -4.06
N GLY A 205 -17.15 6.88 -3.79
CA GLY A 205 -16.68 8.15 -3.27
C GLY A 205 -17.64 8.72 -2.22
N THR A 206 -17.18 9.75 -1.53
CA THR A 206 -17.94 10.57 -0.56
C THR A 206 -17.48 12.02 -0.72
N MET A 207 -18.20 13.01 -0.17
CA MET A 207 -17.72 14.41 -0.23
C MET A 207 -16.44 14.62 0.60
N ALA A 208 -15.63 15.63 0.26
CA ALA A 208 -14.45 16.02 1.04
C ALA A 208 -14.78 17.14 2.03
N HIS A 209 -14.04 17.24 3.14
CA HIS A 209 -14.17 18.36 4.08
C HIS A 209 -13.98 19.72 3.39
N SER A 210 -13.12 19.80 2.37
CA SER A 210 -12.92 21.02 1.57
C SER A 210 -14.18 21.49 0.82
N TYR A 211 -15.14 20.60 0.55
CA TYR A 211 -16.45 20.98 0.06
C TYR A 211 -17.26 21.61 1.19
N VAL A 212 -17.33 20.96 2.35
CA VAL A 212 -18.05 21.44 3.54
C VAL A 212 -17.55 22.81 4.00
N THR A 213 -16.23 23.00 4.06
CA THR A 213 -15.60 24.27 4.49
C THR A 213 -15.56 25.34 3.41
N SER A 214 -16.09 25.08 2.20
CA SER A 214 -16.19 26.10 1.14
C SER A 214 -17.46 26.96 1.24
N PHE A 215 -18.43 26.56 2.06
CA PHE A 215 -19.67 27.29 2.30
C PHE A 215 -19.63 28.04 3.63
N THR A 216 -20.19 29.25 3.64
CA THR A 216 -20.35 30.11 4.82
C THR A 216 -21.81 30.26 5.24
N SER A 217 -22.75 30.30 4.28
CA SER A 217 -24.17 30.61 4.53
C SER A 217 -25.10 29.86 3.57
N LEU A 218 -26.42 29.91 3.84
CA LEU A 218 -27.43 29.31 2.95
C LEU A 218 -27.69 30.09 1.66
N GLU A 219 -27.21 31.34 1.53
CA GLU A 219 -27.36 32.15 0.33
C GLU A 219 -26.55 31.58 -0.86
N GLU A 220 -25.49 30.84 -0.55
CA GLU A 220 -24.59 30.17 -1.51
C GLU A 220 -25.17 28.87 -2.09
N VAL A 221 -26.32 28.40 -1.58
CA VAL A 221 -26.99 27.19 -2.10
C VAL A 221 -27.75 27.54 -3.37
N TRP A 222 -27.35 26.96 -4.50
CA TRP A 222 -28.05 27.11 -5.78
C TRP A 222 -28.14 25.79 -6.58
N PRO A 223 -29.31 25.44 -7.15
CA PRO A 223 -30.63 26.06 -6.92
C PRO A 223 -31.13 25.79 -5.50
N GLN A 224 -31.99 26.66 -4.96
CA GLN A 224 -32.55 26.50 -3.61
C GLN A 224 -33.68 25.45 -3.52
N THR A 225 -34.12 24.94 -4.68
CA THR A 225 -35.27 24.04 -4.82
C THR A 225 -34.88 22.65 -5.31
N LEU A 226 -35.60 21.62 -4.86
CA LEU A 226 -35.46 20.24 -5.33
C LEU A 226 -36.81 19.72 -5.85
N VAL A 227 -36.82 19.08 -7.02
CA VAL A 227 -38.01 18.41 -7.58
C VAL A 227 -38.20 17.07 -6.87
N ALA A 228 -39.44 16.71 -6.53
CA ALA A 228 -39.71 15.45 -5.83
C ALA A 228 -39.60 14.21 -6.74
N ALA A 229 -39.12 13.10 -6.19
CA ALA A 229 -39.00 11.81 -6.89
C ALA A 229 -40.33 11.03 -6.98
N ASN A 230 -41.34 11.43 -6.19
CA ASN A 230 -42.67 10.81 -6.14
C ASN A 230 -43.54 11.11 -7.37
N GLY A 231 -43.17 12.12 -8.19
CA GLY A 231 -43.92 12.56 -9.37
C GLY A 231 -44.74 13.84 -9.19
N ASP A 232 -44.65 14.53 -8.05
CA ASP A 232 -45.32 15.82 -7.85
C ASP A 232 -44.79 16.88 -8.83
N PRO A 233 -45.67 17.75 -9.37
CA PRO A 233 -45.37 18.54 -10.58
C PRO A 233 -44.53 19.81 -10.35
N GLY A 234 -43.99 20.03 -9.15
CA GLY A 234 -43.35 21.30 -8.76
C GLY A 234 -42.01 21.13 -8.04
N PRO A 235 -41.04 22.06 -8.27
CA PRO A 235 -39.84 22.15 -7.44
C PRO A 235 -40.20 22.71 -6.05
N VAL A 236 -39.80 22.01 -5.00
CA VAL A 236 -40.05 22.38 -3.59
C VAL A 236 -38.89 23.20 -3.05
N ASP A 237 -39.14 24.24 -2.25
CA ASP A 237 -38.11 24.95 -1.47
C ASP A 237 -37.47 23.98 -0.48
N PHE A 238 -36.27 23.52 -0.83
CA PHE A 238 -35.58 22.47 -0.10
C PHE A 238 -34.86 23.02 1.14
N ILE A 239 -34.54 24.32 1.15
CA ILE A 239 -33.95 25.01 2.29
C ILE A 239 -35.01 25.19 3.38
N LEU A 240 -36.20 25.68 3.03
CA LEU A 240 -37.31 25.87 3.97
C LEU A 240 -37.80 24.53 4.54
N LEU A 241 -37.96 23.52 3.69
CA LEU A 241 -38.31 22.15 4.11
C LEU A 241 -37.27 21.59 5.10
N THR A 242 -35.99 21.72 4.78
CA THR A 242 -34.90 21.23 5.65
C THR A 242 -34.80 22.02 6.95
N LYS A 243 -35.05 23.34 6.96
CA LYS A 243 -35.13 24.13 8.20
C LYS A 243 -36.26 23.62 9.12
N GLY A 244 -37.43 23.30 8.56
CA GLY A 244 -38.54 22.70 9.31
C GLY A 244 -38.18 21.35 9.92
N TRP A 245 -37.46 20.50 9.19
CA TRP A 245 -36.94 19.24 9.72
C TRP A 245 -35.84 19.42 10.75
N LEU A 246 -34.95 20.39 10.58
CA LEU A 246 -33.87 20.68 11.53
C LEU A 246 -34.42 21.06 12.90
N SER A 247 -35.45 21.91 12.98
CA SER A 247 -36.11 22.23 14.25
C SER A 247 -36.64 20.99 14.97
N ARG A 248 -37.30 20.07 14.25
CA ARG A 248 -37.82 18.81 14.81
C ARG A 248 -36.68 17.87 15.27
N VAL A 249 -35.57 17.82 14.54
CA VAL A 249 -34.38 17.04 14.90
C VAL A 249 -33.69 17.62 16.14
N CYS A 250 -33.61 18.95 16.26
CA CYS A 250 -33.11 19.62 17.45
C CYS A 250 -33.97 19.33 18.69
N GLU A 251 -35.30 19.39 18.56
CA GLU A 251 -36.25 19.07 19.62
C GLU A 251 -36.11 17.62 20.09
N LEU A 252 -36.13 16.65 19.15
CA LEU A 252 -35.98 15.22 19.43
C LEU A 252 -34.66 14.86 20.15
N LEU A 253 -33.59 15.62 19.91
CA LEU A 253 -32.25 15.35 20.43
C LEU A 253 -31.83 16.30 21.57
N GLY A 254 -32.70 17.22 22.00
CA GLY A 254 -32.40 18.22 23.03
C GLY A 254 -31.27 19.19 22.65
N ALA A 255 -31.07 19.44 21.35
CA ALA A 255 -29.93 20.21 20.84
C ALA A 255 -30.27 21.70 20.66
N GLU A 256 -29.39 22.58 21.12
CA GLU A 256 -29.49 24.04 20.93
C GLU A 256 -29.19 24.44 19.47
N PRO A 257 -30.12 25.06 18.72
CA PRO A 257 -29.89 25.41 17.31
C PRO A 257 -28.69 26.35 17.08
N GLY A 258 -28.37 27.21 18.04
CA GLY A 258 -27.25 28.17 17.94
C GLY A 258 -25.84 27.55 17.93
N LYS A 259 -25.71 26.23 18.09
CA LYS A 259 -24.43 25.49 17.97
C LYS A 259 -24.21 24.88 16.59
N ILE A 260 -25.20 24.94 15.71
CA ILE A 260 -25.19 24.34 14.37
C ILE A 260 -24.50 25.27 13.37
N ARG A 261 -23.67 24.70 12.48
CA ARG A 261 -22.92 25.46 11.47
C ARG A 261 -23.75 25.59 10.20
N GLU A 262 -24.20 26.82 9.90
CA GLU A 262 -25.04 27.11 8.73
C GLU A 262 -24.35 26.77 7.40
N GLY A 263 -23.05 27.07 7.24
CA GLY A 263 -22.27 26.65 6.08
C GLY A 263 -22.16 25.13 5.90
N GLU A 264 -22.16 24.34 6.98
CA GLU A 264 -22.19 22.87 6.89
C GLU A 264 -23.54 22.36 6.38
N LEU A 265 -24.64 22.98 6.85
CA LEU A 265 -25.98 22.73 6.32
C LEU A 265 -26.10 23.14 4.84
N ALA A 266 -25.53 24.28 4.46
CA ALA A 266 -25.49 24.76 3.08
C ALA A 266 -24.75 23.79 2.15
N ALA A 267 -23.57 23.32 2.56
CA ALA A 267 -22.83 22.31 1.83
C ALA A 267 -23.61 20.99 1.68
N PHE A 268 -24.33 20.56 2.73
CA PHE A 268 -25.13 19.34 2.70
C PHE A 268 -26.35 19.49 1.78
N LEU A 269 -27.07 20.60 1.85
CA LEU A 269 -28.16 20.96 0.95
C LEU A 269 -27.70 20.98 -0.50
N SER A 270 -26.64 21.74 -0.80
CA SER A 270 -26.03 21.83 -2.13
C SER A 270 -25.67 20.46 -2.71
N TYR A 271 -25.03 19.59 -1.91
CA TYR A 271 -24.66 18.25 -2.35
C TYR A 271 -25.88 17.33 -2.51
N ALA A 272 -26.89 17.45 -1.65
CA ALA A 272 -28.14 16.71 -1.76
C ALA A 272 -28.98 17.13 -2.98
N ILE A 273 -28.97 18.41 -3.36
CA ILE A 273 -29.62 18.92 -4.58
C ILE A 273 -28.95 18.35 -5.84
N ALA A 274 -27.61 18.27 -5.85
CA ALA A 274 -26.87 17.69 -6.97
C ALA A 274 -26.96 16.15 -7.04
N TYR A 275 -27.02 15.47 -5.88
CA TYR A 275 -26.93 14.02 -5.77
C TYR A 275 -27.98 13.40 -4.81
N PRO A 276 -29.29 13.62 -5.01
CA PRO A 276 -30.31 13.30 -4.01
C PRO A 276 -30.50 11.80 -3.72
N GLN A 277 -30.14 10.92 -4.67
CA GLN A 277 -30.10 9.46 -4.47
C GLN A 277 -28.76 8.92 -3.95
N ASN A 278 -27.72 9.76 -3.90
CA ASN A 278 -26.35 9.39 -3.52
C ASN A 278 -25.82 10.25 -2.36
N PHE A 279 -26.71 10.80 -1.53
CA PHE A 279 -26.35 11.68 -0.43
C PHE A 279 -25.62 10.91 0.68
N LEU A 280 -24.30 11.15 0.78
CA LEU A 280 -23.40 10.59 1.79
C LEU A 280 -22.37 11.66 2.23
N PRO A 281 -22.75 12.57 3.14
CA PRO A 281 -21.86 13.63 3.61
C PRO A 281 -20.80 13.14 4.61
N VAL A 282 -19.78 13.96 4.84
CA VAL A 282 -18.84 13.80 5.96
C VAL A 282 -19.28 14.73 7.11
N ILE A 283 -19.52 14.15 8.30
CA ILE A 283 -20.26 14.82 9.38
C ILE A 283 -19.41 15.31 10.56
N ASP A 284 -18.09 15.20 10.46
CA ASP A 284 -17.12 15.60 11.50
C ASP A 284 -16.25 16.79 11.10
N SER A 285 -16.69 17.62 10.14
CA SER A 285 -15.97 18.82 9.71
C SER A 285 -15.90 19.92 10.78
N TYR A 286 -16.86 19.96 11.70
CA TYR A 286 -16.87 20.87 12.85
C TYR A 286 -17.21 20.16 14.18
N SER A 287 -18.34 19.44 14.22
CA SER A 287 -18.73 18.61 15.36
C SER A 287 -19.83 17.64 14.96
N VAL A 288 -19.59 16.34 15.18
CA VAL A 288 -20.55 15.27 14.89
C VAL A 288 -21.88 15.51 15.61
N GLY A 289 -21.86 15.59 16.95
CA GLY A 289 -23.08 15.67 17.75
C GLY A 289 -23.76 17.04 17.72
N CYS A 290 -22.99 18.13 17.62
CA CYS A 290 -23.53 19.49 17.75
C CYS A 290 -23.94 20.14 16.42
N SER A 291 -23.60 19.54 15.28
CA SER A 291 -23.84 20.14 13.96
C SER A 291 -24.04 19.08 12.88
N GLY A 292 -23.02 18.27 12.56
CA GLY A 292 -23.02 17.44 11.35
C GLY A 292 -24.08 16.34 11.34
N LEU A 293 -24.32 15.67 12.47
CA LEU A 293 -25.38 14.66 12.58
C LEU A 293 -26.79 15.29 12.53
N LEU A 294 -26.95 16.49 13.10
CA LEU A 294 -28.23 17.23 13.09
C LEU A 294 -28.57 17.69 11.66
N ASN A 295 -27.58 18.31 10.98
CA ASN A 295 -27.65 18.73 9.59
C ASN A 295 -27.92 17.54 8.66
N PHE A 296 -27.22 16.41 8.86
CA PHE A 296 -27.47 15.20 8.10
C PHE A 296 -28.90 14.69 8.30
N CYS A 297 -29.37 14.53 9.55
CA CYS A 297 -30.71 14.03 9.82
C CYS A 297 -31.80 14.92 9.22
N ALA A 298 -31.65 16.25 9.29
CA ALA A 298 -32.58 17.20 8.67
C ALA A 298 -32.66 17.04 7.15
N VAL A 299 -31.52 17.04 6.46
CA VAL A 299 -31.45 16.87 4.98
C VAL A 299 -31.92 15.48 4.58
N ALA A 300 -31.58 14.44 5.34
CA ALA A 300 -32.02 13.07 5.09
C ALA A 300 -33.54 12.91 5.24
N LEU A 301 -34.17 13.55 6.23
CA LEU A 301 -35.64 13.55 6.39
C LEU A 301 -36.32 14.30 5.24
N ALA A 302 -35.81 15.49 4.86
CA ALA A 302 -36.30 16.25 3.72
C ALA A 302 -36.18 15.48 2.39
N LEU A 303 -35.08 14.75 2.17
CA LEU A 303 -34.93 13.84 1.02
C LEU A 303 -35.97 12.71 1.05
N CYS A 304 -36.21 12.10 2.22
CA CYS A 304 -37.21 11.03 2.36
C CYS A 304 -38.64 11.52 2.08
N GLU A 305 -39.00 12.72 2.53
CA GLU A 305 -40.31 13.34 2.25
C GLU A 305 -40.51 13.58 0.75
N LEU A 306 -39.47 14.03 0.05
CA LEU A 306 -39.45 14.19 -1.40
C LEU A 306 -39.30 12.85 -2.18
N GLY A 307 -39.39 11.70 -1.51
CA GLY A 307 -39.34 10.37 -2.12
C GLY A 307 -37.94 9.88 -2.53
N TYR A 308 -36.88 10.60 -2.18
CA TYR A 308 -35.50 10.17 -2.37
C TYR A 308 -35.00 9.26 -1.25
N ARG A 309 -33.87 8.59 -1.48
CA ARG A 309 -33.22 7.74 -0.49
C ARG A 309 -31.79 8.23 -0.22
N PRO A 310 -31.52 8.87 0.93
CA PRO A 310 -30.15 9.13 1.38
C PRO A 310 -29.40 7.81 1.63
N VAL A 311 -28.07 7.85 1.51
CA VAL A 311 -27.23 6.63 1.54
C VAL A 311 -26.63 6.39 2.92
N GLY A 312 -26.10 7.40 3.58
CA GLY A 312 -25.36 7.23 4.84
C GLY A 312 -24.52 8.44 5.24
N ILE A 313 -23.53 8.23 6.11
CA ILE A 313 -22.56 9.26 6.55
C ILE A 313 -21.12 8.74 6.53
N ARG A 314 -20.14 9.65 6.52
CA ARG A 314 -18.73 9.37 6.82
C ARG A 314 -18.28 10.05 8.11
N LEU A 315 -17.47 9.33 8.88
CA LEU A 315 -16.66 9.82 10.00
C LEU A 315 -15.17 9.70 9.61
N ASP A 316 -14.36 10.75 9.80
CA ASP A 316 -12.94 10.80 9.42
C ASP A 316 -12.01 11.24 10.57
N SER A 317 -12.52 11.27 11.81
CA SER A 317 -11.77 11.69 13.01
C SER A 317 -12.44 11.25 14.32
N GLY A 318 -11.64 11.13 15.40
CA GLY A 318 -12.12 10.77 16.74
C GLY A 318 -12.29 9.26 16.99
N ASP A 319 -13.06 8.90 18.03
CA ASP A 319 -13.38 7.51 18.38
C ASP A 319 -14.52 7.00 17.49
N LEU A 320 -14.13 6.46 16.33
CA LEU A 320 -15.04 5.93 15.32
C LEU A 320 -15.99 4.86 15.87
N CYS A 321 -15.54 4.05 16.83
CA CYS A 321 -16.37 3.01 17.45
C CYS A 321 -17.52 3.67 18.20
N ARG A 322 -17.20 4.51 19.19
CA ARG A 322 -18.18 5.22 20.01
C ARG A 322 -19.08 6.15 19.21
N GLN A 323 -18.53 6.86 18.22
CA GLN A 323 -19.28 7.71 17.31
C GLN A 323 -20.27 6.91 16.47
N SER A 324 -19.86 5.76 15.89
CA SER A 324 -20.76 4.93 15.07
C SER A 324 -21.98 4.42 15.85
N VAL A 325 -21.77 3.98 17.10
CA VAL A 325 -22.85 3.54 17.99
C VAL A 325 -23.81 4.70 18.29
N HIS A 326 -23.28 5.90 18.59
CA HIS A 326 -24.11 7.08 18.82
C HIS A 326 -24.91 7.49 17.57
N VAL A 327 -24.28 7.55 16.40
CA VAL A 327 -24.92 7.87 15.11
C VAL A 327 -26.03 6.87 14.80
N ARG A 328 -25.78 5.55 14.93
CA ARG A 328 -26.81 4.53 14.73
C ARG A 328 -27.95 4.65 15.75
N GLY A 329 -27.65 4.99 17.01
CA GLY A 329 -28.64 5.27 18.03
C GLY A 329 -29.58 6.41 17.62
N VAL A 330 -29.02 7.51 17.09
CA VAL A 330 -29.81 8.62 16.52
C VAL A 330 -30.60 8.19 15.29
N PHE A 331 -30.05 7.38 14.39
CA PHE A 331 -30.80 6.87 13.23
C PHE A 331 -32.03 6.02 13.65
N ARG A 332 -31.83 5.10 14.61
CA ARG A 332 -32.91 4.29 15.20
C ARG A 332 -33.98 5.16 15.88
N LEU A 333 -33.57 6.23 16.54
CA LEU A 333 -34.47 7.19 17.18
C LEU A 333 -35.27 8.01 16.14
N CYS A 334 -34.61 8.53 15.10
CA CYS A 334 -35.26 9.24 13.99
C CYS A 334 -36.29 8.34 13.27
N ASN A 335 -35.94 7.09 12.97
CA ASN A 335 -36.90 6.12 12.42
C ASN A 335 -38.09 5.93 13.34
N LYS A 336 -37.86 5.60 14.63
CA LYS A 336 -38.92 5.34 15.61
C LYS A 336 -39.85 6.54 15.84
N HIS A 337 -39.33 7.77 15.80
CA HIS A 337 -40.10 8.97 16.10
C HIS A 337 -40.82 9.53 14.87
N PHE A 338 -40.15 9.60 13.71
CA PHE A 338 -40.72 10.17 12.48
C PHE A 338 -41.34 9.11 11.54
N SER A 339 -41.23 7.82 11.86
CA SER A 339 -41.73 6.69 11.06
C SER A 339 -41.13 6.63 9.64
N ILE A 340 -39.80 6.76 9.53
CA ILE A 340 -39.05 6.78 8.26
C ILE A 340 -38.09 5.56 8.18
N PRO A 341 -38.52 4.41 7.63
CA PRO A 341 -37.73 3.17 7.61
C PRO A 341 -36.41 3.23 6.85
N ALA A 342 -36.19 4.26 6.00
CA ALA A 342 -34.93 4.46 5.31
C ALA A 342 -33.74 4.57 6.28
N PHE A 343 -33.96 5.14 7.47
CA PHE A 343 -32.93 5.35 8.49
C PHE A 343 -32.29 4.06 9.04
N ASP A 344 -33.01 2.93 9.05
CA ASP A 344 -32.43 1.63 9.44
C ASP A 344 -31.37 1.15 8.44
N SER A 345 -31.46 1.60 7.19
CA SER A 345 -30.63 1.15 6.07
C SER A 345 -29.47 2.08 5.69
N LEU A 346 -29.31 3.20 6.41
CA LEU A 346 -28.23 4.16 6.20
C LEU A 346 -26.87 3.54 6.55
N ILE A 347 -25.86 3.67 5.69
CA ILE A 347 -24.53 3.14 5.98
C ILE A 347 -23.69 4.12 6.81
N ILE A 348 -22.85 3.59 7.69
CA ILE A 348 -21.80 4.33 8.39
C ILE A 348 -20.45 3.95 7.77
N VAL A 349 -19.79 4.93 7.16
CA VAL A 349 -18.45 4.81 6.58
C VAL A 349 -17.41 5.32 7.59
N GLY A 350 -16.53 4.44 8.05
CA GLY A 350 -15.39 4.80 8.90
C GLY A 350 -14.14 5.01 8.07
N THR A 351 -13.58 6.22 8.11
CA THR A 351 -12.21 6.54 7.66
C THR A 351 -11.41 7.12 8.84
N ASN A 352 -10.22 7.71 8.60
CA ASN A 352 -9.13 8.04 9.54
C ASN A 352 -8.07 6.95 9.76
N ASN A 353 -6.91 7.14 9.13
CA ASN A 353 -5.64 6.42 9.38
C ASN A 353 -5.76 4.92 9.76
N ILE A 354 -6.68 4.20 9.12
CA ILE A 354 -7.02 2.82 9.49
C ILE A 354 -5.82 1.91 9.27
N SER A 355 -5.34 1.29 10.35
CA SER A 355 -4.29 0.27 10.33
C SER A 355 -4.87 -1.13 10.53
N GLU A 356 -4.05 -2.16 10.35
CA GLU A 356 -4.42 -3.54 10.70
C GLU A 356 -4.77 -3.70 12.19
N GLN A 357 -4.11 -2.94 13.08
CA GLN A 357 -4.46 -2.88 14.51
C GLN A 357 -5.83 -2.23 14.70
N SER A 358 -6.10 -1.12 14.00
CA SER A 358 -7.41 -0.45 14.02
C SER A 358 -8.53 -1.40 13.56
N MET A 359 -8.26 -2.27 12.56
CA MET A 359 -9.20 -3.32 12.15
C MET A 359 -9.43 -4.38 13.24
N ALA A 360 -8.40 -4.73 14.01
CA ALA A 360 -8.54 -5.64 15.15
C ALA A 360 -9.37 -5.01 16.28
N GLU A 361 -9.18 -3.72 16.56
CA GLU A 361 -10.02 -2.97 17.52
C GLU A 361 -11.48 -2.87 17.05
N LEU A 362 -11.72 -2.70 15.75
CA LEU A 362 -13.06 -2.76 15.14
C LEU A 362 -13.70 -4.17 15.21
N ASN A 363 -13.00 -5.21 15.64
CA ASN A 363 -13.58 -6.53 15.91
C ASN A 363 -13.90 -6.78 17.38
N THR A 364 -13.23 -6.07 18.30
CA THR A 364 -13.37 -6.28 19.75
C THR A 364 -14.21 -5.23 20.45
N LYS A 365 -14.21 -3.98 19.94
CA LYS A 365 -15.06 -2.89 20.42
C LYS A 365 -16.43 -2.92 19.73
N GLU A 366 -17.48 -2.58 20.46
CA GLU A 366 -18.80 -2.32 19.86
C GLU A 366 -18.72 -1.17 18.84
N ASN A 367 -19.20 -1.42 17.63
CA ASN A 367 -19.25 -0.45 16.54
C ASN A 367 -20.35 -0.82 15.53
N GLU A 368 -20.85 0.19 14.82
CA GLU A 368 -21.95 0.10 13.87
C GLU A 368 -21.49 0.46 12.44
N ILE A 369 -20.21 0.25 12.14
CA ILE A 369 -19.55 0.64 10.88
C ILE A 369 -19.71 -0.44 9.80
N ASP A 370 -20.37 -0.07 8.71
CA ASP A 370 -20.68 -0.97 7.58
C ASP A 370 -19.53 -1.04 6.56
N VAL A 371 -18.87 0.10 6.34
CA VAL A 371 -17.80 0.28 5.35
C VAL A 371 -16.57 0.88 6.03
N VAL A 372 -15.40 0.27 5.84
CA VAL A 372 -14.13 0.83 6.30
C VAL A 372 -13.29 1.28 5.11
N GLY A 373 -12.96 2.58 5.06
CA GLY A 373 -12.10 3.15 4.05
C GLY A 373 -10.65 3.23 4.52
N VAL A 374 -9.73 2.62 3.77
CA VAL A 374 -8.31 2.50 4.16
C VAL A 374 -7.42 3.23 3.16
N GLY A 375 -6.53 4.08 3.67
CA GLY A 375 -5.64 4.93 2.89
C GLY A 375 -4.17 4.51 2.98
N THR A 376 -3.35 5.36 3.62
CA THR A 376 -1.87 5.27 3.68
C THR A 376 -1.36 3.86 4.02
N HIS A 377 -1.83 3.27 5.12
CA HIS A 377 -1.38 1.95 5.61
C HIS A 377 -1.59 0.81 4.60
N LEU A 378 -2.55 0.94 3.68
CA LEU A 378 -2.81 -0.03 2.63
C LEU A 378 -1.87 0.15 1.43
N VAL A 379 -1.83 1.35 0.85
CA VAL A 379 -1.16 1.59 -0.45
C VAL A 379 0.33 1.90 -0.34
N THR A 380 0.81 2.37 0.81
CA THR A 380 2.25 2.58 1.06
C THR A 380 2.84 1.50 1.97
N CYS A 381 2.05 0.48 2.34
CA CYS A 381 2.45 -0.68 3.14
C CYS A 381 3.31 -0.30 4.38
N THR A 382 2.92 0.73 5.14
CA THR A 382 3.81 1.46 6.07
C THR A 382 4.64 0.63 7.04
N LYS A 383 4.16 -0.55 7.47
CA LYS A 383 4.92 -1.48 8.32
C LYS A 383 6.21 -1.99 7.65
N GLN A 384 6.17 -2.16 6.33
CA GLN A 384 7.23 -2.71 5.51
C GLN A 384 6.96 -2.31 4.04
N PRO A 385 7.56 -1.23 3.51
CA PRO A 385 7.24 -0.68 2.19
C PRO A 385 7.88 -1.44 1.00
N SER A 386 8.46 -2.62 1.22
CA SER A 386 9.02 -3.48 0.16
C SER A 386 8.91 -4.96 0.52
N LEU A 387 8.61 -5.82 -0.46
CA LEU A 387 8.59 -7.27 -0.27
C LEU A 387 10.01 -7.87 -0.18
N GLY A 388 11.03 -7.14 -0.63
CA GLY A 388 12.40 -7.65 -0.64
C GLY A 388 12.63 -8.76 -1.67
N CYS A 389 11.94 -8.71 -2.82
CA CYS A 389 12.27 -9.59 -3.93
C CYS A 389 13.70 -9.32 -4.44
N VAL A 390 14.38 -10.39 -4.81
CA VAL A 390 15.70 -10.42 -5.43
C VAL A 390 15.64 -11.25 -6.72
N TYR A 391 16.37 -10.83 -7.73
CA TYR A 391 16.48 -11.49 -9.03
C TYR A 391 17.90 -12.01 -9.19
N LYS A 392 18.14 -13.31 -9.30
CA LYS A 392 19.51 -13.85 -9.18
C LYS A 392 19.82 -14.90 -10.23
N LEU A 393 21.03 -14.81 -10.77
CA LEU A 393 21.58 -15.72 -11.77
C LEU A 393 21.79 -17.10 -11.16
N VAL A 394 21.14 -18.13 -11.74
CA VAL A 394 21.23 -19.52 -11.26
C VAL A 394 21.90 -20.47 -12.25
N GLU A 395 22.03 -20.09 -13.53
CA GLU A 395 22.67 -20.90 -14.56
C GLU A 395 23.23 -20.04 -15.71
N VAL A 396 24.40 -20.41 -16.25
CA VAL A 396 24.98 -19.83 -17.48
C VAL A 396 25.63 -20.94 -18.31
N ARG A 397 25.37 -21.00 -19.63
CA ARG A 397 25.86 -22.05 -20.54
C ARG A 397 25.56 -23.48 -20.03
N GLY A 398 24.40 -23.68 -19.40
CA GLY A 398 24.03 -24.96 -18.76
C GLY A 398 24.83 -25.32 -17.51
N ARG A 399 25.66 -24.41 -16.97
CA ARG A 399 26.40 -24.59 -15.71
C ARG A 399 25.69 -23.86 -14.57
N PRO A 400 25.31 -24.56 -13.48
CA PRO A 400 24.75 -23.92 -12.29
C PRO A 400 25.66 -22.83 -11.72
N LYS A 401 25.06 -21.79 -11.13
CA LYS A 401 25.72 -20.66 -10.49
C LYS A 401 25.12 -20.42 -9.10
N MET A 402 25.99 -20.05 -8.16
CA MET A 402 25.67 -19.74 -6.77
C MET A 402 26.29 -18.39 -6.43
N LYS A 403 25.52 -17.49 -5.82
CA LYS A 403 26.10 -16.38 -5.04
C LYS A 403 26.29 -16.85 -3.60
N ILE A 404 27.54 -16.94 -3.15
CA ILE A 404 27.89 -17.04 -1.73
C ILE A 404 27.80 -15.64 -1.10
N SER A 405 27.54 -15.58 0.20
CA SER A 405 27.48 -14.36 1.00
C SER A 405 28.00 -14.65 2.41
N GLU A 406 28.65 -13.67 3.04
CA GLU A 406 29.16 -13.78 4.42
C GLU A 406 28.02 -14.02 5.42
N ASP A 407 26.94 -13.26 5.24
CA ASP A 407 25.61 -13.67 5.68
C ASP A 407 25.17 -14.89 4.86
N GLN A 408 25.15 -16.06 5.51
CA GLN A 408 24.85 -17.34 4.87
C GLN A 408 23.41 -17.40 4.33
N GLU A 409 22.44 -16.77 5.00
CA GLU A 409 21.04 -16.69 4.55
C GLU A 409 20.87 -15.88 3.27
N LYS A 410 21.79 -14.94 3.00
CA LYS A 410 21.85 -14.18 1.75
C LYS A 410 22.47 -14.94 0.58
N SER A 411 22.90 -16.20 0.77
CA SER A 411 23.29 -17.09 -0.33
C SER A 411 22.09 -17.48 -1.22
N THR A 412 22.33 -18.16 -2.34
CA THR A 412 21.31 -18.54 -3.33
C THR A 412 21.39 -20.03 -3.68
N VAL A 413 20.25 -20.71 -3.83
CA VAL A 413 20.23 -22.11 -4.29
C VAL A 413 20.55 -22.19 -5.80
N PRO A 414 21.60 -22.92 -6.22
CA PRO A 414 22.06 -22.95 -7.61
C PRO A 414 21.15 -23.75 -8.56
N GLY A 415 21.37 -23.56 -9.86
CA GLY A 415 20.72 -24.32 -10.93
C GLY A 415 19.29 -23.88 -11.21
N ARG A 416 18.77 -24.22 -12.39
CA ARG A 416 17.37 -23.97 -12.75
C ARG A 416 16.43 -24.89 -11.98
N LYS A 417 15.41 -24.33 -11.32
CA LYS A 417 14.55 -25.09 -10.40
C LYS A 417 13.09 -25.19 -10.88
N THR A 418 12.36 -26.10 -10.26
CA THR A 418 10.90 -26.24 -10.34
C THR A 418 10.35 -26.45 -8.93
N VAL A 419 9.07 -26.16 -8.72
CA VAL A 419 8.45 -26.18 -7.38
C VAL A 419 7.20 -27.03 -7.40
N TYR A 420 7.11 -27.98 -6.48
CA TYR A 420 5.96 -28.84 -6.25
C TYR A 420 5.36 -28.56 -4.87
N ARG A 421 4.12 -28.12 -4.83
CA ARG A 421 3.36 -27.94 -3.59
C ARG A 421 2.74 -29.27 -3.17
N LEU A 422 3.07 -29.70 -1.97
CA LEU A 422 2.58 -30.93 -1.35
C LEU A 422 1.34 -30.62 -0.51
N VAL A 423 0.30 -31.43 -0.68
CA VAL A 423 -1.02 -31.26 -0.07
C VAL A 423 -1.35 -32.47 0.81
N ASP A 424 -1.92 -32.22 1.98
CA ASP A 424 -2.33 -33.23 2.96
C ASP A 424 -3.72 -33.84 2.65
N ALA A 425 -4.20 -34.73 3.52
CA ALA A 425 -5.48 -35.42 3.33
C ALA A 425 -6.69 -34.48 3.47
N GLU A 426 -6.51 -33.40 4.23
CA GLU A 426 -7.46 -32.34 4.50
C GLU A 426 -7.57 -31.34 3.32
N GLY A 427 -6.69 -31.45 2.32
CA GLY A 427 -6.68 -30.59 1.14
C GLY A 427 -5.90 -29.29 1.33
N HIS A 428 -5.07 -29.19 2.37
CA HIS A 428 -4.25 -28.03 2.67
C HIS A 428 -2.81 -28.22 2.18
N PRO A 429 -2.18 -27.17 1.61
CA PRO A 429 -0.74 -27.13 1.43
C PRO A 429 -0.03 -27.22 2.78
N PHE A 430 0.99 -28.10 2.88
CA PHE A 430 1.82 -28.24 4.08
C PHE A 430 3.32 -28.04 3.81
N LEU A 431 3.78 -28.25 2.57
CA LEU A 431 5.18 -28.09 2.18
C LEU A 431 5.33 -27.69 0.71
N ASP A 432 6.22 -26.75 0.41
CA ASP A 432 6.67 -26.50 -0.98
C ASP A 432 8.05 -27.14 -1.17
N LEU A 433 8.12 -28.13 -2.06
CA LEU A 433 9.34 -28.85 -2.42
C LEU A 433 9.98 -28.20 -3.65
N VAL A 434 11.24 -27.82 -3.54
CA VAL A 434 12.05 -27.25 -4.62
C VAL A 434 12.98 -28.33 -5.18
N CYS A 435 12.90 -28.55 -6.49
CA CYS A 435 13.67 -29.54 -7.25
C CYS A 435 14.46 -28.87 -8.38
N LEU A 436 15.48 -29.52 -8.95
CA LEU A 436 16.04 -29.11 -10.24
C LEU A 436 15.05 -29.37 -11.39
N VAL A 437 15.16 -28.59 -12.46
CA VAL A 437 14.51 -28.91 -13.75
C VAL A 437 15.06 -30.25 -14.26
N GLY A 438 14.16 -31.17 -14.62
CA GLY A 438 14.54 -32.52 -15.09
C GLY A 438 14.78 -33.54 -13.97
N GLU A 439 14.38 -33.24 -12.73
CA GLU A 439 14.03 -34.28 -11.76
C GLU A 439 12.65 -34.87 -12.06
N THR A 440 12.47 -36.16 -11.77
CA THR A 440 11.16 -36.81 -11.77
C THR A 440 10.22 -36.08 -10.81
N PRO A 441 8.99 -35.70 -11.22
CA PRO A 441 8.02 -35.13 -10.30
C PRO A 441 7.74 -36.10 -9.13
N PRO A 442 7.54 -35.61 -7.90
CA PRO A 442 7.06 -36.46 -6.81
C PRO A 442 5.61 -36.91 -7.08
N GLU A 443 5.27 -38.10 -6.63
CA GLU A 443 3.97 -38.74 -6.89
C GLU A 443 3.07 -38.75 -5.64
N ALA A 444 1.75 -38.71 -5.86
CA ALA A 444 0.77 -38.79 -4.78
C ALA A 444 0.75 -40.19 -4.15
N GLY A 445 0.74 -40.25 -2.82
CA GLY A 445 0.79 -41.49 -2.05
C GLY A 445 2.17 -42.14 -1.93
N VAL A 446 3.20 -41.58 -2.58
CA VAL A 446 4.57 -42.12 -2.55
C VAL A 446 5.42 -41.36 -1.51
N PRO A 447 6.03 -42.04 -0.53
CA PRO A 447 6.95 -41.40 0.41
C PRO A 447 8.21 -40.87 -0.28
N LEU A 448 8.63 -39.65 0.07
CA LEU A 448 9.81 -38.98 -0.48
C LEU A 448 10.67 -38.35 0.61
N SER A 449 11.99 -38.38 0.40
CA SER A 449 12.98 -37.72 1.26
C SER A 449 13.18 -36.27 0.83
N CYS A 450 13.11 -35.33 1.76
CA CYS A 450 13.33 -33.90 1.52
C CYS A 450 14.11 -33.23 2.66
N TYR A 451 14.68 -32.06 2.38
CA TYR A 451 15.56 -31.32 3.29
C TYR A 451 14.98 -29.94 3.59
N PRO A 452 14.25 -29.76 4.71
CA PRO A 452 13.67 -28.46 5.09
C PRO A 452 14.72 -27.36 5.24
N LEU A 453 14.38 -26.16 4.77
CA LEU A 453 15.22 -24.97 4.94
C LEU A 453 15.18 -24.51 6.41
N GLY A 454 16.36 -24.22 6.98
CA GLY A 454 16.50 -23.74 8.36
C GLY A 454 16.60 -24.83 9.44
N CYS A 455 16.57 -26.11 9.07
CA CYS A 455 16.88 -27.24 9.97
C CYS A 455 18.35 -27.69 9.81
N ASP A 456 18.82 -28.57 10.70
CA ASP A 456 20.19 -29.12 10.78
C ASP A 456 20.59 -30.05 9.61
N HIS A 457 20.07 -29.80 8.42
CA HIS A 457 20.19 -30.64 7.21
C HIS A 457 19.73 -32.09 7.39
N SER A 458 18.91 -32.36 8.40
CA SER A 458 18.21 -33.63 8.60
C SER A 458 17.20 -33.86 7.47
N ALA A 459 17.24 -35.05 6.89
CA ALA A 459 16.24 -35.49 5.92
C ALA A 459 14.91 -35.80 6.63
N VAL A 460 13.80 -35.35 6.05
CA VAL A 460 12.44 -35.64 6.51
C VAL A 460 11.71 -36.42 5.43
N SER A 461 11.14 -37.57 5.82
CA SER A 461 10.26 -38.36 4.95
C SER A 461 8.84 -37.79 5.02
N VAL A 462 8.26 -37.47 3.87
CA VAL A 462 6.88 -36.98 3.74
C VAL A 462 6.13 -37.78 2.69
N THR A 463 4.81 -37.92 2.82
CA THR A 463 3.95 -38.63 1.85
C THR A 463 2.79 -37.70 1.47
N PRO A 464 2.81 -37.06 0.29
CA PRO A 464 1.76 -36.14 -0.13
C PRO A 464 0.50 -36.90 -0.58
N VAL A 465 -0.68 -36.36 -0.29
CA VAL A 465 -1.95 -36.88 -0.86
C VAL A 465 -2.22 -36.27 -2.23
N GLN A 466 -1.77 -35.04 -2.48
CA GLN A 466 -1.71 -34.45 -3.83
C GLN A 466 -0.41 -33.67 -4.04
N VAL A 467 0.01 -33.59 -5.30
CA VAL A 467 1.20 -32.86 -5.74
C VAL A 467 0.80 -31.87 -6.83
N LEU A 468 1.10 -30.58 -6.62
CA LEU A 468 0.79 -29.51 -7.56
C LEU A 468 2.07 -28.86 -8.07
N CYS A 469 2.39 -29.03 -9.36
CA CYS A 469 3.47 -28.27 -9.98
C CYS A 469 3.08 -26.79 -10.07
N LEU A 470 3.87 -25.91 -9.46
CA LEU A 470 3.56 -24.48 -9.44
C LEU A 470 4.06 -23.73 -10.70
N PHE A 471 4.98 -24.29 -11.48
CA PHE A 471 5.62 -23.56 -12.58
C PHE A 471 4.96 -23.83 -13.94
N GLN A 472 4.45 -22.78 -14.58
CA GLN A 472 3.94 -22.78 -15.97
C GLN A 472 4.79 -21.87 -16.87
N GLU A 473 5.05 -22.30 -18.12
CA GLU A 473 5.67 -21.43 -19.14
C GLU A 473 4.65 -20.41 -19.62
N VAL A 474 4.89 -19.13 -19.36
CA VAL A 474 3.94 -18.02 -19.57
C VAL A 474 4.34 -17.09 -20.71
N PHE A 475 5.61 -17.06 -21.10
CA PHE A 475 6.10 -16.30 -22.25
C PHE A 475 7.21 -17.08 -22.94
N THR A 476 7.20 -17.14 -24.27
CA THR A 476 8.15 -17.89 -25.08
C THR A 476 8.16 -17.33 -26.51
N LYS A 477 9.33 -17.25 -27.16
CA LYS A 477 9.44 -16.79 -28.56
C LYS A 477 8.81 -15.40 -28.81
N GLY A 478 8.89 -14.49 -27.83
CA GLY A 478 8.28 -13.16 -27.88
C GLY A 478 6.76 -13.12 -27.61
N MET A 479 6.12 -14.26 -27.34
CA MET A 479 4.67 -14.41 -27.21
C MET A 479 4.27 -14.90 -25.81
N VAL A 480 3.20 -14.34 -25.26
CA VAL A 480 2.54 -14.91 -24.06
C VAL A 480 1.80 -16.18 -24.48
N THR A 481 2.01 -17.28 -23.77
CA THR A 481 1.48 -18.63 -24.07
C THR A 481 0.02 -18.82 -23.66
N HIS A 482 -0.47 -18.00 -22.73
CA HIS A 482 -1.80 -18.11 -22.11
C HIS A 482 -2.57 -16.77 -22.20
N PRO A 483 -3.91 -16.78 -22.14
CA PRO A 483 -4.69 -15.55 -22.01
C PRO A 483 -4.36 -14.83 -20.69
N LEU A 484 -4.28 -13.50 -20.75
CA LEU A 484 -4.09 -12.64 -19.59
C LEU A 484 -5.38 -12.62 -18.77
N CYS A 485 -5.27 -12.78 -17.44
CA CYS A 485 -6.43 -12.87 -16.55
C CYS A 485 -6.98 -11.48 -16.21
N SER A 486 -8.31 -11.35 -16.18
CA SER A 486 -8.97 -10.16 -15.65
C SER A 486 -8.73 -10.01 -14.13
N ALA A 487 -8.88 -8.78 -13.62
CA ALA A 487 -8.80 -8.52 -12.18
C ALA A 487 -9.80 -9.38 -11.37
N THR A 488 -10.98 -9.68 -11.93
CA THR A 488 -11.99 -10.53 -11.32
C THR A 488 -11.55 -11.99 -11.22
N GLU A 489 -10.93 -12.55 -12.28
CA GLU A 489 -10.40 -13.92 -12.27
C GLU A 489 -9.21 -14.05 -11.32
N THR A 490 -8.27 -13.11 -11.34
CA THR A 490 -7.12 -13.12 -10.41
C THR A 490 -7.57 -12.93 -8.96
N ARG A 491 -8.61 -12.10 -8.70
CA ARG A 491 -9.26 -12.03 -7.38
C ARG A 491 -9.84 -13.38 -6.96
N ALA A 492 -10.54 -14.07 -7.85
CA ALA A 492 -11.11 -15.39 -7.56
C ALA A 492 -10.01 -16.42 -7.23
N LYS A 493 -8.89 -16.41 -7.96
CA LYS A 493 -7.70 -17.23 -7.66
C LYS A 493 -7.12 -16.92 -6.28
N VAL A 494 -6.98 -15.63 -5.92
CA VAL A 494 -6.56 -15.21 -4.57
C VAL A 494 -7.49 -15.77 -3.50
N GLN A 495 -8.81 -15.57 -3.63
CA GLN A 495 -9.75 -16.06 -2.62
C GLN A 495 -9.71 -17.59 -2.49
N SER A 496 -9.62 -18.33 -3.61
CA SER A 496 -9.45 -19.79 -3.60
C SER A 496 -8.15 -20.21 -2.93
N SER A 497 -7.02 -19.59 -3.29
CA SER A 497 -5.70 -19.96 -2.74
C SER A 497 -5.55 -19.60 -1.26
N LEU A 498 -6.26 -18.58 -0.78
CA LEU A 498 -6.38 -18.26 0.65
C LEU A 498 -7.33 -19.23 1.38
N GLN A 499 -8.39 -19.70 0.73
CA GLN A 499 -9.31 -20.69 1.34
C GLN A 499 -8.63 -22.04 1.57
N THR A 500 -7.82 -22.49 0.61
CA THR A 500 -7.05 -23.76 0.71
C THR A 500 -5.89 -23.71 1.70
N LEU A 501 -5.36 -22.54 2.07
CA LEU A 501 -4.25 -22.45 3.03
C LEU A 501 -4.71 -22.84 4.45
N HIS A 502 -4.03 -23.76 5.15
CA HIS A 502 -4.44 -24.16 6.50
C HIS A 502 -4.57 -22.94 7.44
N PRO A 503 -5.63 -22.83 8.29
CA PRO A 503 -5.90 -21.64 9.10
C PRO A 503 -4.73 -21.16 9.97
N ARG A 504 -3.85 -22.06 10.41
CA ARG A 504 -2.64 -21.73 11.20
C ARG A 504 -1.72 -20.72 10.50
N HIS A 505 -1.56 -20.83 9.19
CA HIS A 505 -0.70 -19.96 8.39
C HIS A 505 -1.41 -18.64 8.01
N ARG A 506 -2.73 -18.55 8.23
CA ARG A 506 -3.55 -17.35 7.97
C ARG A 506 -3.70 -16.42 9.17
N ARG A 507 -3.18 -16.78 10.35
CA ARG A 507 -3.25 -15.89 11.52
C ARG A 507 -2.46 -14.60 11.25
N LEU A 508 -3.00 -13.46 11.70
CA LEU A 508 -2.34 -12.16 11.57
C LEU A 508 -1.31 -11.90 12.68
N GLN A 509 -1.48 -12.58 13.81
CA GLN A 509 -0.56 -12.66 14.94
C GLN A 509 -0.12 -14.11 15.08
N GLU A 510 1.17 -14.33 15.36
CA GLU A 510 1.76 -15.67 15.64
C GLU A 510 1.24 -16.82 14.75
N PRO A 511 1.34 -16.70 13.41
CA PRO A 511 1.07 -17.81 12.50
C PRO A 511 2.18 -18.88 12.55
N ASP A 512 1.79 -20.15 12.55
CA ASP A 512 2.75 -21.26 12.47
C ASP A 512 3.53 -21.17 11.13
N SER A 513 4.83 -21.48 11.15
CA SER A 513 5.69 -21.47 9.95
C SER A 513 5.21 -22.46 8.88
N TYR A 514 5.48 -22.14 7.61
CA TYR A 514 5.24 -23.04 6.48
C TYR A 514 6.55 -23.65 6.00
N SER A 515 6.56 -24.96 5.75
CA SER A 515 7.78 -25.67 5.35
C SER A 515 8.12 -25.46 3.88
N VAL A 516 9.35 -25.04 3.60
CA VAL A 516 9.96 -25.10 2.28
C VAL A 516 11.14 -26.05 2.37
N ALA A 517 11.27 -26.98 1.42
CA ALA A 517 12.32 -28.00 1.44
C ALA A 517 12.98 -28.16 0.07
N LEU A 518 14.22 -28.65 0.07
CA LEU A 518 14.93 -29.07 -1.14
C LEU A 518 14.73 -30.57 -1.38
N SER A 519 14.70 -31.00 -2.64
CA SER A 519 14.88 -32.41 -2.99
C SER A 519 16.28 -32.91 -2.63
N GLU A 520 16.44 -34.22 -2.47
CA GLU A 520 17.75 -34.83 -2.20
C GLU A 520 18.80 -34.47 -3.25
N ARG A 521 18.44 -34.50 -4.54
CA ARG A 521 19.37 -34.16 -5.64
C ARG A 521 19.75 -32.68 -5.66
N LEU A 522 18.85 -31.78 -5.29
CA LEU A 522 19.14 -30.35 -5.18
C LEU A 522 19.95 -30.03 -3.92
N HIS A 523 19.66 -30.69 -2.79
CA HIS A 523 20.43 -30.57 -1.56
C HIS A 523 21.88 -31.07 -1.77
N ASN A 524 22.03 -32.26 -2.34
CA ASN A 524 23.32 -32.89 -2.63
C ASN A 524 24.00 -32.34 -3.90
N LEU A 525 23.46 -31.30 -4.56
CA LEU A 525 24.15 -30.70 -5.69
C LEU A 525 25.47 -30.09 -5.21
N PRO A 526 26.62 -30.50 -5.78
CA PRO A 526 27.91 -29.97 -5.40
C PRO A 526 28.00 -28.49 -5.77
N ASP A 527 28.77 -27.74 -4.98
CA ASP A 527 29.00 -26.33 -5.24
C ASP A 527 29.68 -26.14 -6.61
N PRO A 528 29.32 -25.10 -7.38
CA PRO A 528 29.90 -24.86 -8.69
C PRO A 528 31.44 -24.91 -8.68
N PRO A 529 32.09 -25.65 -9.60
CA PRO A 529 33.54 -25.92 -9.57
C PRO A 529 34.42 -24.69 -9.80
N ASP A 530 33.80 -23.52 -10.06
CA ASP A 530 34.47 -22.23 -10.14
C ASP A 530 34.75 -21.63 -8.74
N LEU A 531 34.33 -22.28 -7.65
CA LEU A 531 34.52 -21.87 -6.27
C LEU A 531 35.77 -22.53 -5.66
N SER A 532 36.68 -21.71 -5.12
CA SER A 532 37.94 -22.18 -4.53
C SER A 532 37.71 -22.89 -3.18
N PRO A 533 38.45 -23.98 -2.87
CA PRO A 533 38.33 -24.72 -1.59
C PRO A 533 38.60 -23.93 -0.30
N SER A 534 39.07 -22.68 -0.41
CA SER A 534 39.47 -21.78 0.67
C SER A 534 38.36 -20.84 1.16
N HIS A 535 37.08 -21.12 0.88
CA HIS A 535 35.94 -20.35 1.40
C HIS A 535 35.02 -21.22 2.27
N PRO A 536 34.82 -20.89 3.56
CA PRO A 536 34.06 -21.72 4.51
C PRO A 536 32.53 -21.61 4.36
N GLY A 537 32.01 -21.19 3.20
CA GLY A 537 30.57 -21.01 2.98
C GLY A 537 29.76 -22.31 3.00
N ARG A 538 30.40 -23.45 2.72
CA ARG A 538 29.81 -24.78 2.74
C ARG A 538 30.82 -25.85 3.15
N LEU A 539 31.33 -25.75 4.39
CA LEU A 539 32.08 -26.83 5.01
C LEU A 539 31.28 -28.15 4.93
N GLN A 540 31.91 -29.23 4.45
CA GLN A 540 31.34 -30.57 4.58
C GLN A 540 31.12 -30.84 6.07
N ILE A 541 29.87 -31.05 6.50
CA ILE A 541 29.51 -31.24 7.91
C ILE A 541 29.79 -32.68 8.34
N SER A 542 31.04 -33.11 8.17
CA SER A 542 31.59 -34.34 8.73
C SER A 542 32.27 -34.05 10.08
N ARG A 543 31.49 -33.51 11.04
CA ARG A 543 31.94 -33.45 12.43
C ARG A 543 31.71 -34.81 13.08
N ARG A 544 32.79 -35.56 13.29
CA ARG A 544 32.78 -36.74 14.19
C ARG A 544 32.32 -36.28 15.59
N PRO A 545 31.56 -37.09 16.34
CA PRO A 545 31.24 -36.75 17.72
C PRO A 545 32.54 -36.66 18.54
N ALA A 546 32.70 -35.56 19.27
CA ALA A 546 33.73 -35.42 20.30
C ALA A 546 33.08 -35.66 21.66
N GLU A 547 33.62 -36.60 22.43
CA GLU A 547 33.14 -36.89 23.77
C GLU A 547 33.46 -35.74 24.72
N VAL A 548 32.47 -35.28 25.49
CA VAL A 548 32.66 -34.25 26.52
C VAL A 548 32.96 -34.94 27.84
N ALA A 549 34.25 -35.07 28.17
CA ALA A 549 34.70 -35.48 29.49
C ALA A 549 34.81 -34.26 30.42
N LEU A 550 34.12 -34.30 31.56
CA LEU A 550 34.29 -33.38 32.67
C LEU A 550 35.56 -33.72 33.46
N LEU A 551 36.30 -32.71 33.95
CA LEU A 551 36.72 -32.60 35.37
C LEU A 551 37.55 -31.33 35.71
N SER A 552 37.03 -30.58 36.69
CA SER A 552 37.69 -29.81 37.78
C SER A 552 39.11 -29.21 37.66
N ALA A 553 39.20 -27.91 38.00
CA ALA A 553 40.19 -27.24 38.90
C ALA A 553 41.71 -27.36 38.60
N HIS A 554 42.48 -26.26 38.63
CA HIS A 554 42.75 -25.49 39.85
C HIS A 554 43.19 -24.01 39.60
N HIS A 555 43.12 -23.18 40.65
CA HIS A 555 43.88 -21.93 40.78
C HIS A 555 45.40 -22.21 40.86
N ASP A 556 46.25 -21.38 40.25
CA ASP A 556 47.01 -20.35 40.99
C ASP A 556 47.85 -19.41 40.07
N SER A 557 48.72 -18.58 40.65
CA SER A 557 49.06 -17.23 40.12
C SER A 557 50.56 -16.91 39.89
N LEU A 558 50.79 -15.83 39.13
CA LEU A 558 51.98 -14.95 39.11
C LEU A 558 53.38 -15.53 38.74
N SER A 559 53.96 -15.04 37.63
CA SER A 559 55.16 -14.15 37.67
C SER A 559 55.79 -13.88 36.27
N THR A 560 56.63 -12.87 36.19
CA THR A 560 57.32 -12.29 35.01
C THR A 560 58.85 -12.24 35.25
N PRO A 561 59.73 -11.75 34.34
CA PRO A 561 59.73 -11.63 32.86
C PRO A 561 61.02 -12.25 32.24
N HIS A 562 61.34 -11.98 30.96
CA HIS A 562 62.69 -11.47 30.57
C HIS A 562 62.73 -10.93 29.11
N SER A 563 63.87 -10.36 28.71
CA SER A 563 64.08 -9.46 27.55
C SER A 563 65.21 -9.94 26.61
N PHE A 564 65.31 -9.38 25.39
CA PHE A 564 66.60 -9.09 24.71
C PHE A 564 66.44 -8.18 23.47
N SER A 565 67.55 -7.60 22.97
CA SER A 565 67.60 -6.51 21.96
C SER A 565 68.38 -6.87 20.67
N PRO A 566 68.14 -6.18 19.51
CA PRO A 566 68.75 -6.48 18.20
C PRO A 566 69.94 -5.56 17.82
N THR A 567 70.61 -5.80 16.66
CA THR A 567 71.77 -5.00 16.20
C THR A 567 71.97 -4.83 14.67
N LEU A 568 72.64 -3.71 14.32
CA LEU A 568 73.51 -3.42 13.15
C LEU A 568 72.97 -3.02 11.73
N ARG A 569 73.19 -1.72 11.40
CA ARG A 569 73.98 -1.10 10.28
C ARG A 569 73.83 -1.54 8.79
N ARG A 570 74.26 -0.79 7.75
CA ARG A 570 74.40 0.68 7.38
C ARG A 570 75.24 0.78 6.07
N HIS A 571 74.94 1.65 5.08
CA HIS A 571 75.89 2.43 4.22
C HIS A 571 75.19 3.18 3.03
N GLY A 572 75.91 4.07 2.32
CA GLY A 572 75.52 4.89 1.13
C GLY A 572 76.79 5.24 0.30
N PRO A 573 76.97 6.41 -0.39
CA PRO A 573 76.06 7.57 -0.61
C PRO A 573 76.19 8.40 -1.95
N GLY A 574 75.26 9.35 -2.22
CA GLY A 574 75.54 10.67 -2.87
C GLY A 574 75.24 10.90 -4.39
N LYS A 575 75.16 12.14 -4.93
CA LYS A 575 75.04 13.50 -4.30
C LYS A 575 74.79 14.67 -5.33
N ARG A 576 73.82 15.59 -5.06
CA ARG A 576 73.67 17.06 -5.42
C ARG A 576 72.15 17.41 -5.41
N ALA A 577 71.56 18.26 -4.54
CA ALA A 577 71.74 19.70 -4.19
C ALA A 577 71.06 20.64 -5.23
N VAL A 578 70.25 21.68 -4.92
CA VAL A 578 70.17 22.71 -3.83
C VAL A 578 68.65 23.07 -3.58
N ILE A 579 68.02 23.09 -2.38
CA ILE A 579 68.15 23.89 -1.11
C ILE A 579 67.42 25.28 -1.22
N ARG A 580 66.58 25.82 -0.30
CA ARG A 580 66.50 26.05 1.19
C ARG A 580 64.99 26.20 1.61
N SER A 581 64.48 26.28 2.87
CA SER A 581 64.85 25.75 4.21
C SER A 581 63.90 26.17 5.37
N PHE A 582 63.35 25.23 6.17
CA PHE A 582 63.10 25.30 7.66
C PHE A 582 62.11 26.34 8.29
N PRO A 583 61.68 26.20 9.59
CA PRO A 583 61.95 25.16 10.62
C PRO A 583 60.74 24.56 11.42
N GLN A 584 60.68 23.22 11.50
CA GLN A 584 60.71 22.32 12.71
C GLN A 584 59.78 22.42 13.97
N GLN A 585 59.43 21.22 14.50
CA GLN A 585 58.99 20.82 15.88
C GLN A 585 57.52 21.11 16.31
N LEU A 586 56.81 20.30 17.15
CA LEU A 586 57.06 18.97 17.76
C LEU A 586 55.74 18.28 18.21
N SER A 587 55.72 16.93 18.33
CA SER A 587 54.73 16.04 19.02
C SER A 587 53.23 16.07 18.62
N GLY A 588 52.42 15.00 18.74
CA GLY A 588 52.75 13.56 18.88
C GLY A 588 51.78 12.71 19.75
N VAL A 589 50.92 11.88 19.11
CA VAL A 589 50.14 10.74 19.70
C VAL A 589 49.05 11.15 20.74
N GLY A 590 47.87 10.54 20.88
CA GLY A 590 47.19 9.43 20.18
C GLY A 590 46.61 8.39 21.16
N GLY A 591 45.32 8.01 21.06
CA GLY A 591 44.73 6.96 21.90
C GLY A 591 43.20 6.86 21.87
N ASP A 592 42.69 5.66 21.56
CA ASP A 592 41.32 5.18 21.78
C ASP A 592 41.09 4.92 23.29
N ALA A 593 39.97 5.27 23.94
CA ALA A 593 38.59 4.79 23.79
C ALA A 593 38.36 3.31 24.20
N GLN A 594 37.95 3.07 25.46
CA GLN A 594 36.90 2.08 25.81
C GLN A 594 36.43 2.13 27.29
N ALA A 595 35.17 1.67 27.48
CA ALA A 595 34.57 1.03 28.67
C ALA A 595 34.32 1.82 29.98
N ASP A 596 33.02 1.88 30.33
CA ASP A 596 32.35 1.45 31.58
C ASP A 596 32.79 1.97 32.98
N GLY A 597 31.80 2.21 33.85
CA GLY A 597 32.02 2.53 35.27
C GLY A 597 30.81 3.21 35.94
N ASP A 598 30.00 2.44 36.67
CA ASP A 598 28.80 2.91 37.39
C ASP A 598 29.07 3.68 38.69
N ALA A 599 28.00 4.35 39.15
CA ALA A 599 27.62 4.60 40.55
C ALA A 599 28.32 5.70 41.39
N GLU A 600 27.50 6.22 42.31
CA GLU A 600 27.76 6.75 43.67
C GLU A 600 29.06 7.55 43.97
N GLY A 601 28.99 8.72 44.63
CA GLY A 601 27.84 9.41 45.21
C GLY A 601 28.25 10.44 46.26
N ASP A 602 27.24 11.00 46.92
CA ASP A 602 27.27 11.77 48.18
C ASP A 602 28.04 13.12 48.29
N GLU A 603 27.38 14.04 48.99
CA GLU A 603 27.95 15.07 49.88
C GLU A 603 28.86 16.21 49.32
N LYS A 604 28.92 17.41 49.92
CA LYS A 604 28.37 17.92 51.21
C LYS A 604 28.17 19.45 51.19
N LEU A 605 27.23 19.94 52.02
CA LEU A 605 27.18 21.24 52.72
C LEU A 605 27.50 22.57 51.98
N GLY A 606 26.53 23.49 51.93
CA GLY A 606 26.73 24.90 51.57
C GLY A 606 25.64 25.81 52.17
N GLN A 607 25.94 26.46 53.30
CA GLN A 607 24.93 27.10 54.16
C GLN A 607 24.38 28.45 53.62
N SER A 608 23.04 28.55 53.66
CA SER A 608 22.17 29.67 54.06
C SER A 608 22.76 30.85 54.88
N PRO A 609 22.01 31.95 55.16
CA PRO A 609 20.94 32.64 54.40
C PRO A 609 21.04 34.20 54.46
N THR A 610 20.04 34.97 53.95
CA THR A 610 19.16 35.89 54.75
C THR A 610 18.33 36.90 53.91
N ARG A 611 17.12 37.24 54.43
CA ARG A 611 16.40 38.56 54.44
C ARG A 611 16.16 39.32 53.10
N SER A 612 14.91 39.56 52.65
CA SER A 612 13.92 40.61 53.08
C SER A 612 13.78 41.75 52.03
N SER A 613 12.65 42.44 51.76
CA SER A 613 11.24 42.32 52.18
C SER A 613 10.30 43.33 51.43
N THR A 614 8.97 43.16 51.60
CA THR A 614 7.89 44.21 51.64
C THR A 614 7.43 45.04 50.41
N GLY A 615 6.12 44.90 50.07
CA GLY A 615 5.18 46.02 49.76
C GLY A 615 4.64 46.18 48.32
N ARG A 616 3.48 46.81 48.03
CA ARG A 616 2.20 47.05 48.79
C ARG A 616 1.07 47.64 47.87
N LEU A 617 -0.20 47.25 48.08
CA LEU A 617 -1.52 47.92 47.79
C LEU A 617 -2.03 48.35 46.37
N CYS A 618 -3.14 47.71 45.94
CA CYS A 618 -4.52 48.22 45.70
C CYS A 618 -4.96 49.36 44.70
N SER A 619 -5.84 48.95 43.74
CA SER A 619 -7.28 49.35 43.51
C SER A 619 -7.76 50.58 42.68
N SER A 620 -8.83 50.38 41.86
CA SER A 620 -10.03 51.27 41.63
C SER A 620 -11.02 50.71 40.54
N LYS A 621 -12.12 51.41 40.17
CA LYS A 621 -13.31 50.90 39.41
C LYS A 621 -14.17 51.97 38.65
N ARG A 622 -14.76 51.60 37.48
CA ARG A 622 -15.99 52.14 36.75
C ARG A 622 -15.88 53.57 36.08
N VAL A 623 -16.46 53.97 34.91
CA VAL A 623 -17.63 53.62 34.00
C VAL A 623 -18.95 54.40 34.36
N PRO A 624 -19.77 55.08 33.46
CA PRO A 624 -20.11 54.83 32.01
C PRO A 624 -20.46 56.01 31.00
N CYS A 625 -20.75 55.68 29.70
CA CYS A 625 -21.74 56.21 28.69
C CYS A 625 -21.87 57.68 28.14
N VAL A 626 -22.19 57.82 26.82
CA VAL A 626 -22.94 58.92 26.10
C VAL A 626 -23.70 58.34 24.85
N ARG A 627 -24.62 59.09 24.19
CA ARG A 627 -25.50 58.74 23.01
C ARG A 627 -25.47 59.84 21.88
N GLU A 628 -26.36 60.05 20.87
CA GLU A 628 -27.73 59.60 20.41
C GLU A 628 -27.97 60.01 18.90
N GLY A 629 -29.02 59.51 18.21
CA GLY A 629 -29.55 59.96 16.88
C GLY A 629 -28.93 59.32 15.61
N ALA A 630 -29.37 59.50 14.35
CA ALA A 630 -30.60 59.99 13.66
C ALA A 630 -30.31 60.01 12.11
N GLU A 631 -31.21 59.93 11.10
CA GLU A 631 -32.59 59.43 10.88
C GLU A 631 -32.95 59.45 9.35
N HIS A 632 -34.03 58.77 8.88
CA HIS A 632 -34.65 58.79 7.50
C HIS A 632 -33.80 58.27 6.28
N ASP A 633 -34.29 57.89 5.08
CA ASP A 633 -35.64 57.93 4.43
C ASP A 633 -35.85 56.86 3.29
N ALA A 634 -36.97 56.88 2.54
CA ALA A 634 -37.35 55.96 1.43
C ALA A 634 -38.30 56.64 0.37
N PRO A 635 -38.92 55.98 -0.66
CA PRO A 635 -38.41 55.12 -1.78
C PRO A 635 -38.92 55.47 -3.22
N ALA A 636 -38.38 54.80 -4.26
CA ALA A 636 -39.03 54.48 -5.58
C ALA A 636 -39.29 55.65 -6.61
N PRO A 637 -39.98 55.44 -7.78
CA PRO A 637 -39.51 54.69 -8.96
C PRO A 637 -39.75 55.35 -10.36
N ALA A 638 -39.20 54.75 -11.44
CA ALA A 638 -39.72 54.82 -12.84
C ALA A 638 -39.26 53.54 -13.60
N LEU A 639 -40.03 52.79 -14.40
CA LEU A 639 -41.03 53.02 -15.47
C LEU A 639 -40.48 53.50 -16.82
N GLY A 640 -40.55 52.60 -17.82
CA GLY A 640 -40.35 52.83 -19.25
C GLY A 640 -40.91 51.64 -20.04
N SER A 641 -41.72 51.87 -21.07
CA SER A 641 -42.58 50.86 -21.70
C SER A 641 -42.46 50.83 -23.23
N CYS A 642 -42.78 49.68 -23.87
CA CYS A 642 -43.78 49.54 -24.96
C CYS A 642 -43.73 48.19 -25.71
N VAL A 643 -44.92 47.64 -26.02
CA VAL A 643 -45.45 47.16 -27.34
C VAL A 643 -44.50 46.36 -28.28
N SER A 644 -44.83 45.22 -28.91
CA SER A 644 -46.08 44.46 -29.22
C SER A 644 -45.73 42.95 -29.35
N ALA A 645 -46.53 41.98 -28.90
CA ALA A 645 -47.81 41.47 -29.42
C ALA A 645 -47.76 40.75 -30.79
N ALA A 646 -47.80 39.41 -30.78
CA ALA A 646 -48.32 38.52 -31.84
C ALA A 646 -48.65 37.14 -31.23
N SER A 647 -49.74 36.48 -31.67
CA SER A 647 -50.20 35.20 -31.13
C SER A 647 -50.77 34.29 -32.22
N HIS A 648 -50.53 32.97 -32.12
CA HIS A 648 -51.31 31.92 -32.80
C HIS A 648 -51.16 30.56 -32.09
N THR A 649 -52.24 29.79 -32.07
CA THR A 649 -52.35 28.41 -31.54
C THR A 649 -53.34 27.59 -32.41
N PRO A 650 -53.72 26.34 -32.08
CA PRO A 650 -53.31 25.11 -32.78
C PRO A 650 -54.39 24.51 -33.73
N PRO A 651 -54.04 23.46 -34.51
CA PRO A 651 -54.47 22.07 -34.21
C PRO A 651 -53.45 20.97 -34.65
N ALA A 652 -53.62 19.64 -34.47
CA ALA A 652 -54.27 18.78 -33.45
C ALA A 652 -53.93 17.28 -33.72
N ASP A 653 -54.37 16.37 -32.82
CA ASP A 653 -54.47 14.89 -32.94
C ASP A 653 -53.21 14.00 -33.15
N ALA A 654 -53.26 12.66 -32.97
CA ALA A 654 -53.61 11.86 -31.77
C ALA A 654 -53.41 10.32 -31.99
N ARG A 655 -53.13 9.57 -30.91
CA ARG A 655 -53.09 8.07 -30.80
C ARG A 655 -51.89 7.38 -31.54
N ALA A 656 -51.37 6.20 -31.16
CA ALA A 656 -51.71 5.28 -30.06
C ALA A 656 -50.52 4.42 -29.53
N ARG A 657 -50.51 4.20 -28.21
CA ARG A 657 -50.23 2.94 -27.45
C ARG A 657 -49.34 1.81 -28.08
N LEU A 658 -48.29 1.35 -27.38
CA LEU A 658 -48.26 0.06 -26.61
C LEU A 658 -46.87 -0.36 -26.04
N ARG A 659 -46.90 -0.85 -24.79
CA ARG A 659 -46.07 -1.89 -24.11
C ARG A 659 -44.52 -1.84 -24.09
N ARG A 660 -43.99 -1.81 -22.85
CA ARG A 660 -42.71 -2.41 -22.41
C ARG A 660 -42.79 -3.96 -22.39
N PRO A 661 -41.66 -4.67 -22.46
CA PRO A 661 -41.40 -5.89 -21.68
C PRO A 661 -40.63 -5.58 -20.38
N ALA A 662 -40.60 -6.52 -19.43
CA ALA A 662 -39.97 -6.35 -18.11
C ALA A 662 -38.68 -7.18 -17.95
N ALA A 663 -37.91 -6.90 -16.89
CA ALA A 663 -36.77 -7.72 -16.48
C ALA A 663 -37.23 -8.97 -15.68
N PRO A 664 -36.47 -10.09 -15.72
CA PRO A 664 -36.68 -11.24 -14.85
C PRO A 664 -35.82 -11.19 -13.57
N THR A 665 -36.38 -11.67 -12.46
CA THR A 665 -35.65 -11.94 -11.20
C THR A 665 -35.08 -13.35 -11.16
N ALA A 666 -34.27 -13.66 -10.14
CA ALA A 666 -33.49 -14.89 -10.02
C ALA A 666 -34.33 -16.18 -9.80
N GLY A 667 -33.72 -17.32 -10.16
CA GLY A 667 -34.17 -18.67 -9.81
C GLY A 667 -33.00 -19.67 -9.94
N HIS A 668 -32.93 -20.65 -9.02
CA HIS A 668 -31.95 -21.75 -9.08
C HIS A 668 -32.26 -22.74 -10.21
N TRP A 669 -31.25 -23.44 -10.75
CA TRP A 669 -31.27 -24.89 -11.04
C TRP A 669 -29.83 -25.43 -11.21
N LEU A 670 -29.70 -26.76 -11.35
CA LEU A 670 -28.46 -27.54 -11.24
C LEU A 670 -28.08 -28.25 -12.56
N HIS A 671 -26.78 -28.51 -12.70
CA HIS A 671 -26.13 -29.60 -13.47
C HIS A 671 -26.12 -29.66 -15.02
N ASN A 672 -24.94 -30.11 -15.48
CA ASN A 672 -24.64 -30.94 -16.67
C ASN A 672 -24.72 -30.37 -18.11
N ALA A 673 -23.55 -29.93 -18.58
CA ALA A 673 -22.78 -30.52 -19.70
C ALA A 673 -23.50 -31.15 -20.91
N ALA A 674 -23.19 -30.62 -22.10
CA ALA A 674 -22.97 -31.37 -23.35
C ALA A 674 -22.02 -30.59 -24.28
N SER A 675 -21.46 -31.25 -25.30
CA SER A 675 -20.38 -30.74 -26.19
C SER A 675 -20.78 -30.76 -27.69
N LEU A 676 -19.81 -30.50 -28.58
CA LEU A 676 -19.82 -30.60 -30.07
C LEU A 676 -20.13 -29.27 -30.84
N PRO A 677 -19.83 -29.17 -32.16
CA PRO A 677 -18.46 -28.96 -32.66
C PRO A 677 -18.35 -27.84 -33.75
N PRO A 678 -17.14 -27.43 -34.19
CA PRO A 678 -16.95 -26.37 -35.19
C PRO A 678 -17.05 -26.86 -36.65
N ALA A 679 -17.36 -25.94 -37.57
CA ALA A 679 -17.35 -26.17 -39.03
C ALA A 679 -16.45 -25.15 -39.76
N LEU A 680 -15.87 -25.55 -40.89
CA LEU A 680 -14.91 -24.75 -41.67
C LEU A 680 -15.59 -23.89 -42.73
N THR A 681 -14.92 -22.81 -43.16
CA THR A 681 -14.50 -22.72 -44.58
C THR A 681 -13.36 -21.73 -44.78
N ARG A 682 -12.50 -22.00 -45.78
CA ARG A 682 -11.52 -21.05 -46.32
C ARG A 682 -12.10 -20.42 -47.58
N HIS A 683 -11.71 -19.19 -47.90
CA HIS A 683 -11.50 -18.80 -49.30
C HIS A 683 -10.23 -17.98 -49.45
N ARG A 684 -9.68 -17.91 -50.67
CA ARG A 684 -8.34 -17.40 -50.98
C ARG A 684 -8.37 -16.72 -52.35
N GLY A 685 -7.56 -15.66 -52.52
CA GLY A 685 -7.37 -14.93 -53.78
C GLY A 685 -7.93 -13.50 -53.74
N ASP A 686 -7.35 -12.53 -54.45
CA ASP A 686 -5.99 -12.48 -55.03
C ASP A 686 -5.53 -10.99 -55.14
N ARG A 687 -4.38 -10.74 -55.79
CA ARG A 687 -3.69 -9.42 -55.83
C ARG A 687 -4.48 -8.33 -56.57
N GLY A 688 -4.27 -7.07 -56.18
CA GLY A 688 -4.69 -5.89 -56.94
C GLY A 688 -3.94 -4.62 -56.52
N SER A 689 -3.05 -4.13 -57.38
CA SER A 689 -2.19 -2.95 -57.16
C SER A 689 -2.86 -1.61 -57.45
N GLY A 690 -2.52 -0.53 -56.74
CA GLY A 690 -2.77 0.84 -57.20
C GLY A 690 -2.77 1.91 -56.07
N PRO A 691 -2.06 3.04 -56.21
CA PRO A 691 -2.00 4.08 -55.17
C PRO A 691 -2.97 5.25 -55.39
N SER A 692 -3.41 5.86 -54.29
CA SER A 692 -3.91 7.25 -54.25
C SER A 692 -3.71 7.81 -52.83
N ALA A 693 -3.73 9.14 -52.66
CA ALA A 693 -3.35 9.81 -51.42
C ALA A 693 -4.11 11.13 -51.19
N ILE A 694 -3.88 11.73 -50.01
CA ILE A 694 -4.13 13.14 -49.63
C ILE A 694 -5.56 13.53 -49.20
N ARG A 695 -5.65 13.86 -47.89
CA ARG A 695 -6.56 14.82 -47.19
C ARG A 695 -8.10 14.65 -47.28
N SER A 696 -8.71 14.33 -46.14
CA SER A 696 -9.34 15.34 -45.25
C SER A 696 -9.59 14.72 -43.85
N GLY A 697 -9.65 15.44 -42.72
CA GLY A 697 -9.37 16.87 -42.50
C GLY A 697 -10.33 17.54 -41.50
N THR A 698 -10.49 16.99 -40.29
CA THR A 698 -11.38 17.55 -39.26
C THR A 698 -10.59 17.95 -38.00
N LEU A 699 -10.76 19.19 -37.56
CA LEU A 699 -10.08 19.74 -36.36
C LEU A 699 -10.72 19.22 -35.07
N LEU A 700 -9.89 19.14 -34.02
CA LEU A 700 -10.33 19.13 -32.62
C LEU A 700 -9.54 20.23 -31.90
N LEU A 701 -10.25 21.21 -31.34
CA LEU A 701 -9.66 22.42 -30.80
C LEU A 701 -9.19 22.19 -29.36
N PHE A 702 -7.91 22.43 -29.07
CA PHE A 702 -7.40 22.56 -27.71
C PHE A 702 -7.03 24.02 -27.45
N ALA A 703 -7.66 24.63 -26.45
CA ALA A 703 -7.29 25.96 -25.99
C ALA A 703 -6.04 25.87 -25.10
N VAL A 704 -4.97 26.53 -25.51
CA VAL A 704 -3.78 26.75 -24.67
C VAL A 704 -3.94 28.11 -23.99
N VAL A 705 -3.86 28.14 -22.66
CA VAL A 705 -3.79 29.40 -21.90
C VAL A 705 -2.35 29.88 -21.91
N ASP A 706 -2.09 30.91 -22.72
CA ASP A 706 -0.78 31.56 -22.79
C ASP A 706 -0.61 32.55 -21.62
N CYS A 707 0.57 32.59 -21.01
CA CYS A 707 0.87 33.43 -19.85
C CYS A 707 2.24 34.11 -20.05
N GLY A 708 2.19 35.35 -20.53
CA GLY A 708 3.32 36.02 -21.16
C GLY A 708 4.47 36.38 -20.22
N ILE A 709 5.68 35.97 -20.58
CA ILE A 709 6.94 36.40 -19.93
C ILE A 709 7.50 37.62 -20.67
N SER A 710 7.43 38.79 -20.02
CA SER A 710 8.09 40.01 -20.53
C SER A 710 9.58 40.02 -20.21
N ARG A 711 10.41 40.51 -21.14
CA ARG A 711 11.88 40.58 -21.01
C ARG A 711 12.33 41.93 -20.46
N GLY A 712 13.12 41.91 -19.38
CA GLY A 712 13.82 43.09 -18.85
C GLY A 712 15.29 42.78 -18.56
N THR A 713 16.22 43.46 -19.25
CA THR A 713 17.67 43.22 -19.12
C THR A 713 18.40 44.35 -18.40
N ARG A 714 19.28 44.05 -17.44
CA ARG A 714 20.66 44.62 -17.40
C ARG A 714 21.58 44.07 -16.29
N LYS A 715 22.86 43.96 -16.69
CA LYS A 715 24.13 43.98 -15.94
C LYS A 715 24.06 44.31 -14.43
N GLY A 716 24.62 43.44 -13.59
CA GLY A 716 24.81 43.66 -12.15
C GLY A 716 26.21 44.12 -11.72
N ARG A 717 26.46 44.10 -10.40
CA ARG A 717 27.78 44.23 -9.73
C ARG A 717 27.72 43.63 -8.30
N LYS A 718 28.86 43.14 -7.82
CA LYS A 718 29.28 43.11 -6.40
C LYS A 718 30.33 44.25 -6.21
N PRO A 719 30.77 44.66 -5.00
CA PRO A 719 30.87 43.86 -3.76
C PRO A 719 30.50 44.58 -2.43
N GLU A 720 30.87 43.91 -1.33
CA GLU A 720 31.27 44.41 0.00
C GLU A 720 30.27 44.82 1.12
N SER A 721 30.52 44.13 2.24
CA SER A 721 30.18 44.25 3.66
C SER A 721 29.91 45.61 4.32
N SER A 722 29.01 45.62 5.32
CA SER A 722 29.31 45.83 6.76
C SER A 722 28.06 45.77 7.65
N GLY A 723 28.16 45.46 8.95
CA GLY A 723 27.20 45.94 9.97
C GLY A 723 26.19 44.95 10.58
N ASP A 724 26.71 44.00 11.37
CA ASP A 724 26.25 43.51 12.69
C ASP A 724 24.81 43.68 13.23
N GLU A 725 24.37 42.57 13.84
CA GLU A 725 23.92 42.43 15.26
C GLU A 725 22.49 41.96 15.62
N ASN A 726 22.46 41.13 16.68
CA ASN A 726 21.36 40.63 17.53
C ASN A 726 20.15 39.93 16.88
N SER A 727 19.93 38.61 17.01
CA SER A 727 20.05 37.63 18.13
C SER A 727 18.77 37.48 19.00
N ALA A 728 18.12 36.30 18.87
CA ALA A 728 17.43 35.58 19.96
C ALA A 728 16.90 34.22 19.47
N ARG A 729 17.41 33.13 20.03
CA ARG A 729 16.78 31.80 20.08
C ARG A 729 16.74 31.39 21.55
N ALA A 730 15.61 30.93 22.05
CA ALA A 730 15.55 30.03 23.21
C ALA A 730 14.15 29.40 23.31
N ASP A 731 14.09 28.07 23.28
CA ASP A 731 13.01 27.31 23.91
C ASP A 731 13.20 27.35 25.44
N PHE A 732 12.14 27.16 26.23
CA PHE A 732 12.04 26.05 27.20
C PHE A 732 10.63 25.96 27.82
N ALA A 733 10.33 24.80 28.41
CA ALA A 733 9.07 24.52 29.12
C ALA A 733 9.28 24.43 30.64
N GLY A 734 8.21 24.54 31.45
CA GLY A 734 8.30 24.14 32.87
C GLY A 734 7.14 24.52 33.80
N GLY A 735 6.41 23.48 34.27
CA GLY A 735 5.77 23.45 35.60
C GLY A 735 4.38 24.08 35.78
N LEU A 736 3.68 23.82 36.90
CA LEU A 736 3.87 22.75 37.89
C LEU A 736 2.58 22.53 38.72
N VAL A 737 2.55 21.45 39.51
CA VAL A 737 1.43 21.01 40.38
C VAL A 737 1.50 21.71 41.76
N PRO A 738 0.36 21.84 42.47
CA PRO A 738 0.36 21.65 43.93
C PRO A 738 -0.65 20.57 44.38
N ASP A 739 -0.39 20.01 45.56
CA ASP A 739 -1.05 18.82 46.14
C ASP A 739 -1.52 19.09 47.59
N ALA A 740 -2.17 18.08 48.21
CA ALA A 740 -2.17 17.72 49.63
C ALA A 740 -3.43 17.92 50.52
N SER A 741 -3.99 16.76 50.92
CA SER A 741 -4.44 16.39 52.28
C SER A 741 -5.85 16.79 52.80
N GLY A 742 -6.51 15.88 53.56
CA GLY A 742 -7.89 16.13 54.03
C GLY A 742 -8.65 15.17 54.99
N ARG A 743 -8.00 14.23 55.72
CA ARG A 743 -8.51 13.53 56.95
C ARG A 743 -9.91 12.85 56.99
N ASP A 744 -9.88 11.50 57.06
CA ASP A 744 -10.27 10.69 58.25
C ASP A 744 -11.68 10.82 58.92
N LYS A 745 -12.55 9.78 58.82
CA LYS A 745 -13.05 8.95 59.97
C LYS A 745 -14.19 7.93 59.72
N SER A 746 -13.98 6.71 60.26
CA SER A 746 -14.92 5.73 60.89
C SER A 746 -16.30 5.35 60.28
N GLY A 747 -16.50 4.04 60.08
CA GLY A 747 -17.82 3.36 60.00
C GLY A 747 -17.65 1.84 59.99
N ILE A 748 -18.36 1.08 60.84
CA ILE A 748 -18.11 -0.35 61.10
C ILE A 748 -19.32 -1.21 60.73
N GLN A 749 -19.14 -2.27 59.93
CA GLN A 749 -19.65 -3.63 60.23
C GLN A 749 -19.13 -4.72 59.28
N SER A 750 -18.95 -5.92 59.83
CA SER A 750 -18.56 -7.20 59.23
C SER A 750 -18.86 -8.31 60.27
N PRO A 751 -18.63 -9.63 60.06
CA PRO A 751 -18.15 -10.33 58.85
C PRO A 751 -18.99 -11.58 58.49
N SER A 752 -18.60 -12.34 57.46
CA SER A 752 -18.42 -13.81 57.60
C SER A 752 -17.62 -14.45 56.45
N THR A 753 -16.59 -15.22 56.84
CA THR A 753 -16.04 -16.45 56.19
C THR A 753 -16.05 -16.61 54.66
N GLY A 754 -14.84 -16.70 54.08
CA GLY A 754 -14.59 -17.32 52.77
C GLY A 754 -13.94 -18.72 52.92
N ALA A 755 -12.97 -19.02 52.04
CA ALA A 755 -12.29 -20.32 51.84
C ALA A 755 -13.18 -21.39 51.14
N ARG A 756 -12.65 -22.40 50.43
CA ARG A 756 -11.48 -22.57 49.54
C ARG A 756 -11.64 -23.98 48.92
N ASP A 757 -10.89 -24.28 47.85
CA ASP A 757 -10.54 -25.64 47.38
C ASP A 757 -11.62 -26.74 47.30
N ASN A 758 -11.80 -27.35 46.11
CA ASN A 758 -11.45 -28.77 46.04
C ASN A 758 -11.13 -29.38 44.66
N SER A 759 -10.46 -30.52 44.82
CA SER A 759 -9.84 -31.51 43.96
C SER A 759 -10.58 -32.08 42.74
N GLN A 760 -9.72 -32.71 41.91
CA GLN A 760 -9.91 -33.90 41.06
C GLN A 760 -11.20 -34.73 41.25
N SER A 761 -11.73 -35.24 40.13
CA SER A 761 -12.09 -36.67 40.00
C SER A 761 -12.15 -37.09 38.51
N ARG A 762 -12.24 -38.41 38.23
CA ARG A 762 -12.03 -39.00 36.89
C ARG A 762 -12.84 -40.29 36.73
N ARG A 763 -13.46 -40.52 35.55
CA ARG A 763 -14.35 -41.67 35.19
C ARG A 763 -15.74 -41.55 35.86
N LEU A 764 -16.86 -42.06 35.31
CA LEU A 764 -17.08 -43.30 34.54
C LEU A 764 -18.03 -43.17 33.32
N ARG A 765 -18.29 -44.30 32.63
CA ARG A 765 -19.19 -44.46 31.47
C ARG A 765 -20.66 -44.60 31.92
N GLY A 766 -21.64 -44.31 31.03
CA GLY A 766 -23.00 -44.83 31.24
C GLY A 766 -24.13 -44.35 30.33
N ARG A 767 -24.19 -44.89 29.09
CA ARG A 767 -25.24 -44.67 28.05
C ARG A 767 -25.24 -43.30 27.38
#